data_AF-A0A0W7Y4E0-F1
#
_entry.id   AF-A0A0W7Y4E0-F1
#
_cell.length_a   1.000
_cell.length_b   1.000
_cell.length_c   1.000
_cell.angle_alpha   90.00
_cell.angle_beta   90.00
_cell.angle_gamma   90.00
#
_symmetry.space_group_name_H-M   'P 1'
#
loop_
_entity.id
_entity.type
_entity.pdbx_description
1 polymer ?
#
loop_
_entity_poly.entity_id
_entity_poly.type
_entity_poly.pdbx_seq_one_letter_code
_entity_poly.pdbx_strand_id
1 'polypeptide(L)'
;MIQTLNIDIETFSSVDIKKAGLYKYVQSPDFQILLFAYSVNGQPTQIIDLAQGETIPQNIIQALADPYVTKNAYNAAFEWYSLSKFFKTPLEQWRCTMFHGLYCGFTSGLGPTAAALGLPQDKRKMTAGTALIKLFCTPTKPNKKNGGRTRTLPHHVPEKWLLFKDYCVQDVEVEKEIARRLYRFPVPQAEQQLWELDQQINLRGVKIDQELVNGALHVDALTTAALTIEASNITKLANPNSTQQLTEWLENKGIQVENLQKETVSNLINESTGEVKRVLEIRQELSKTSVKKYQAMMAAVGEDGRVRGLLQHYGANRTGRWAGRLVQVQNLPRNYLDTLGLARDLVSAKKVETLKLIYGNVPDTLSQLVRTAFIPTKGNTLLISDFSAIEARVIAWLAGEQWRLDVFNTHGKIYEASASQMFGVPLELIKKGNPEYELRQKGKVAELALGYQGGSGALIQMGALNNGLSEDELPDIVRRWRSSNKRIVDLWYSLENAALAVLRTGQPVGVKGLLFARESDIQNGLDFLTVLLPSGRKLYYAKPFLAENDFGKEAIHYWGMDQTTKKWSKVSTYGGKLTENIVQAIARDCLAETLKRLEISGYETVMHIHDEVVLDVPVQLADLDKVAAIMGHPVAWAPGLPLNADGFISAYYMKD
;
A
#
# COMPACT_ATOMS: atom_id res chain seq x y z
N MET A 1 37.82 -16.07 -2.70
CA MET A 1 37.27 -14.72 -2.88
C MET A 1 35.80 -14.74 -2.48
N ILE A 2 35.33 -13.75 -1.71
CA ILE A 2 33.91 -13.66 -1.32
C ILE A 2 33.15 -13.10 -2.53
N GLN A 3 32.04 -13.75 -2.90
CA GLN A 3 31.16 -13.34 -4.00
C GLN A 3 29.75 -13.02 -3.50
N THR A 4 29.26 -13.80 -2.54
CA THR A 4 27.96 -13.57 -1.92
C THR A 4 28.04 -13.65 -0.40
N LEU A 5 27.19 -12.84 0.24
CA LEU A 5 26.88 -12.91 1.65
C LEU A 5 25.37 -13.05 1.82
N ASN A 6 24.94 -14.01 2.62
CA ASN A 6 23.58 -14.06 3.15
C ASN A 6 23.65 -13.61 4.62
N ILE A 7 22.83 -12.65 5.02
CA ILE A 7 22.97 -11.96 6.30
C ILE A 7 21.61 -11.91 6.99
N ASP A 8 21.63 -12.17 8.30
CA ASP A 8 20.53 -11.87 9.21
C ASP A 8 21.12 -11.22 10.47
N ILE A 9 20.40 -10.25 11.04
CA ILE A 9 20.84 -9.54 12.23
C ILE A 9 19.71 -9.45 13.25
N GLU A 10 20.07 -9.61 14.52
CA GLU A 10 19.16 -9.34 15.63
C GLU A 10 19.57 -8.06 16.32
N THR A 11 18.62 -7.17 16.56
CA THR A 11 18.91 -5.81 17.03
C THR A 11 18.12 -5.46 18.29
N PHE A 12 18.60 -4.48 19.04
CA PHE A 12 17.86 -3.84 20.12
C PHE A 12 17.66 -2.36 19.83
N SER A 13 16.51 -1.82 20.24
CA SER A 13 16.24 -0.38 20.34
C SER A 13 15.16 -0.15 21.38
N SER A 14 15.19 0.98 22.08
CA SER A 14 14.07 1.41 22.92
C SER A 14 12.81 1.79 22.13
N VAL A 15 12.97 2.07 20.84
CA VAL A 15 11.88 2.45 19.93
C VAL A 15 11.11 1.21 19.47
N ASP A 16 9.77 1.28 19.45
CA ASP A 16 8.91 0.21 18.92
C ASP A 16 8.89 0.25 17.38
N ILE A 17 9.58 -0.71 16.75
CA ILE A 17 9.67 -0.80 15.29
C ILE A 17 8.32 -0.91 14.58
N LYS A 18 7.30 -1.53 15.21
CA LYS A 18 5.98 -1.69 14.58
C LYS A 18 5.23 -0.36 14.48
N LYS A 19 5.51 0.57 15.39
CA LYS A 19 4.89 1.90 15.43
C LYS A 19 5.73 2.94 14.69
N ALA A 20 7.04 2.92 14.90
CA ALA A 20 7.97 3.92 14.42
C ALA A 20 8.55 3.62 13.03
N GLY A 21 8.54 2.35 12.63
CA GLY A 21 9.20 1.89 11.41
C GLY A 21 10.72 1.75 11.56
N LEU A 22 11.33 1.20 10.50
CA LEU A 22 12.76 0.91 10.40
C LEU A 22 13.64 2.12 10.73
N TYR A 23 13.37 3.25 10.10
CA TYR A 23 14.32 4.36 10.09
C TYR A 23 14.50 4.98 11.47
N LYS A 24 13.40 5.32 12.15
CA LYS A 24 13.45 5.86 13.52
C LYS A 24 13.93 4.81 14.54
N TYR A 25 13.59 3.54 14.32
CA TYR A 25 14.08 2.44 15.15
C TYR A 25 15.60 2.37 15.19
N VAL A 26 16.25 2.43 14.02
CA VAL A 26 17.71 2.41 13.87
C VAL A 26 18.35 3.73 14.29
N GLN A 27 17.67 4.88 14.09
CA GLN A 27 18.16 6.19 14.53
C GLN A 27 18.30 6.30 16.05
N SER A 28 17.55 5.51 16.83
CA SER A 28 17.61 5.55 18.30
C SER A 28 19.07 5.54 18.82
N PRO A 29 19.39 6.38 19.82
CA PRO A 29 20.73 6.43 20.42
C PRO A 29 21.17 5.10 21.04
N ASP A 30 20.23 4.29 21.51
CA ASP A 30 20.48 2.98 22.13
C ASP A 30 20.36 1.80 21.15
N PHE A 31 20.26 2.08 19.84
CA PHE A 31 20.22 1.04 18.83
C PHE A 31 21.52 0.22 18.82
N GLN A 32 21.38 -1.11 18.86
CA GLN A 32 22.51 -2.05 18.87
C GLN A 32 22.22 -3.23 17.97
N ILE A 33 23.22 -3.69 17.22
CA ILE A 33 23.22 -5.01 16.62
C ILE A 33 23.74 -5.99 17.68
N LEU A 34 22.93 -6.99 18.01
CA LEU A 34 23.20 -7.97 19.05
C LEU A 34 23.85 -9.23 18.50
N LEU A 35 23.30 -9.74 17.41
CA LEU A 35 23.77 -10.93 16.71
C LEU A 35 23.92 -10.62 15.22
N PHE A 36 24.95 -11.20 14.61
CA PHE A 36 25.19 -11.11 13.17
C PHE A 36 25.42 -12.51 12.64
N ALA A 37 24.40 -13.08 11.99
CA ALA A 37 24.52 -14.35 11.29
C ALA A 37 24.90 -14.10 9.83
N TYR A 38 25.84 -14.87 9.31
CA TYR A 38 26.24 -14.75 7.92
C TYR A 38 26.69 -16.05 7.28
N SER A 39 26.47 -16.17 5.97
CA SER A 39 26.98 -17.25 5.14
C SER A 39 27.76 -16.67 3.97
N VAL A 40 28.98 -17.19 3.75
CA VAL A 40 29.84 -16.80 2.63
C VAL A 40 29.67 -17.81 1.50
N ASN A 41 29.34 -17.36 0.29
CA ASN A 41 29.27 -18.22 -0.90
C ASN A 41 28.43 -19.50 -0.69
N GLY A 42 27.33 -19.39 0.08
CA GLY A 42 26.43 -20.52 0.38
C GLY A 42 26.95 -21.54 1.39
N GLN A 43 28.10 -21.31 2.03
CA GLN A 43 28.65 -22.18 3.08
C GLN A 43 27.77 -22.21 4.34
N PRO A 44 28.01 -23.13 5.30
CA PRO A 44 27.28 -23.14 6.58
C PRO A 44 27.30 -21.77 7.26
N THR A 45 26.15 -21.35 7.79
CA THR A 45 26.00 -20.05 8.43
C THR A 45 26.81 -19.99 9.73
N GLN A 46 27.54 -18.89 9.90
CA GLN A 46 28.28 -18.56 11.12
C GLN A 46 27.52 -17.48 11.90
N ILE A 47 27.73 -17.42 13.21
CA ILE A 47 27.10 -16.45 14.11
C ILE A 47 28.17 -15.67 14.87
N ILE A 48 28.03 -14.35 14.91
CA ILE A 48 28.86 -13.44 15.73
C ILE A 48 27.99 -12.85 16.84
N ASP A 49 28.42 -13.01 18.08
CA ASP A 49 27.77 -12.53 19.31
C ASP A 49 28.31 -11.16 19.72
N LEU A 50 27.88 -10.12 18.99
CA LEU A 50 28.27 -8.73 19.24
C LEU A 50 27.86 -8.25 20.63
N ALA A 51 26.74 -8.74 21.17
CA ALA A 51 26.27 -8.42 22.51
C ALA A 51 27.19 -8.94 23.63
N GLN A 52 28.05 -9.92 23.34
CA GLN A 52 29.06 -10.45 24.27
C GLN A 52 30.50 -10.08 23.88
N GLY A 53 30.68 -9.11 22.97
CA GLY A 53 31.99 -8.54 22.64
C GLY A 53 32.76 -9.26 21.52
N GLU A 54 32.15 -10.22 20.82
CA GLU A 54 32.72 -10.71 19.57
C GLU A 54 32.74 -9.58 18.52
N THR A 55 33.58 -9.71 17.48
CA THR A 55 33.72 -8.69 16.42
C THR A 55 33.52 -9.30 15.05
N ILE A 56 32.94 -8.53 14.13
CA ILE A 56 32.78 -8.97 12.73
C ILE A 56 34.18 -9.07 12.10
N PRO A 57 34.54 -10.21 11.48
CA PRO A 57 35.84 -10.38 10.86
C PRO A 57 36.12 -9.33 9.77
N GLN A 58 37.37 -8.85 9.68
CA GLN A 58 37.75 -7.75 8.79
C GLN A 58 37.46 -8.04 7.31
N ASN A 59 37.64 -9.28 6.86
CA ASN A 59 37.31 -9.71 5.50
C ASN A 59 35.80 -9.63 5.20
N ILE A 60 34.94 -9.81 6.21
CA ILE A 60 33.48 -9.65 6.06
C ILE A 60 33.11 -8.17 6.00
N ILE A 61 33.74 -7.32 6.82
CA ILE A 61 33.57 -5.86 6.74
C ILE A 61 33.98 -5.33 5.35
N GLN A 62 35.12 -5.81 4.83
CA GLN A 62 35.57 -5.48 3.48
C GLN A 62 34.55 -5.93 2.43
N ALA A 63 34.00 -7.14 2.57
CA ALA A 63 32.98 -7.67 1.67
C ALA A 63 31.63 -6.91 1.76
N LEU A 64 31.27 -6.32 2.92
CA LEU A 64 30.11 -5.43 3.02
C LEU A 64 30.29 -4.16 2.18
N ALA A 65 31.51 -3.62 2.12
CA ALA A 65 31.83 -2.41 1.36
C ALA A 65 32.13 -2.66 -0.12
N ASP A 66 32.47 -3.90 -0.50
CA ASP A 66 32.85 -4.28 -1.86
C ASP A 66 31.62 -4.33 -2.79
N PRO A 67 31.57 -3.50 -3.86
CA PRO A 67 30.46 -3.45 -4.80
C PRO A 67 30.32 -4.73 -5.66
N TYR A 68 31.35 -5.58 -5.70
CA TYR A 68 31.31 -6.85 -6.42
C TYR A 68 30.79 -8.01 -5.59
N VAL A 69 30.53 -7.80 -4.29
CA VAL A 69 29.94 -8.80 -3.41
C VAL A 69 28.44 -8.56 -3.29
N THR A 70 27.62 -9.54 -3.68
CA THR A 70 26.16 -9.46 -3.49
C THR A 70 25.77 -9.81 -2.06
N LYS A 71 24.96 -8.96 -1.41
CA LYS A 71 24.39 -9.18 -0.07
C LYS A 71 22.92 -9.61 -0.22
N ASN A 72 22.54 -10.68 0.45
CA ASN A 72 21.17 -11.22 0.45
C ASN A 72 20.64 -11.20 1.88
N ALA A 73 19.37 -10.84 2.03
CA ALA A 73 18.67 -10.91 3.30
C ALA A 73 17.17 -11.01 3.08
N TYR A 74 16.47 -11.62 4.05
CA TYR A 74 15.02 -11.66 4.03
C TYR A 74 14.46 -10.34 4.57
N ASN A 75 13.93 -9.50 3.68
CA ASN A 75 13.60 -8.08 3.96
C ASN A 75 14.83 -7.16 4.05
N ALA A 76 15.75 -7.30 3.10
CA ALA A 76 17.04 -6.63 3.00
C ALA A 76 17.11 -5.12 3.31
N ALA A 77 16.01 -4.38 3.18
CA ALA A 77 15.97 -2.97 3.60
C ALA A 77 16.34 -2.81 5.08
N PHE A 78 15.93 -3.76 5.94
CA PHE A 78 16.21 -3.74 7.36
C PHE A 78 17.70 -3.93 7.64
N GLU A 79 18.30 -4.98 7.08
CA GLU A 79 19.72 -5.31 7.25
C GLU A 79 20.61 -4.21 6.65
N TRP A 80 20.28 -3.74 5.44
CA TRP A 80 21.00 -2.67 4.76
C TRP A 80 21.05 -1.40 5.61
N TYR A 81 19.90 -0.88 6.04
CA TYR A 81 19.87 0.40 6.77
C TYR A 81 20.50 0.27 8.17
N SER A 82 20.26 -0.86 8.85
CA SER A 82 20.85 -1.13 10.16
C SER A 82 22.38 -1.22 10.10
N LEU A 83 22.94 -1.93 9.12
CA LEU A 83 24.38 -2.05 8.94
C LEU A 83 25.01 -0.75 8.43
N SER A 84 24.28 0.03 7.63
CA SER A 84 24.73 1.34 7.13
C SER A 84 25.01 2.35 8.24
N LYS A 85 24.43 2.16 9.44
CA LYS A 85 24.74 2.98 10.62
C LYS A 85 26.18 2.78 11.11
N PHE A 86 26.80 1.63 10.84
CA PHE A 86 28.13 1.27 11.37
C PHE A 86 29.17 1.01 10.29
N PHE A 87 28.75 0.57 9.10
CA PHE A 87 29.64 0.13 8.03
C PHE A 87 29.21 0.73 6.70
N LYS A 88 30.18 0.96 5.81
CA LYS A 88 29.87 1.28 4.42
C LYS A 88 29.28 0.04 3.74
N THR A 89 28.02 0.13 3.32
CA THR A 89 27.35 -0.92 2.55
C THR A 89 26.43 -0.25 1.51
N PRO A 90 26.92 -0.02 0.28
CA PRO A 90 26.10 0.50 -0.82
C PRO A 90 24.78 -0.29 -1.00
N LEU A 91 23.76 0.34 -1.56
CA LEU A 91 22.41 -0.26 -1.68
C LEU A 91 22.32 -1.24 -2.85
N GLU A 92 23.01 -0.95 -3.95
CA GLU A 92 22.93 -1.60 -5.28
C GLU A 92 23.38 -3.08 -5.24
N GLN A 93 24.13 -3.43 -4.20
CA GLN A 93 24.66 -4.75 -3.91
C GLN A 93 23.69 -5.63 -3.09
N TRP A 94 22.55 -5.10 -2.62
CA TRP A 94 21.59 -5.85 -1.83
C TRP A 94 20.50 -6.51 -2.68
N ARG A 95 20.12 -7.73 -2.30
CA ARG A 95 19.03 -8.51 -2.87
C ARG A 95 18.07 -8.93 -1.77
N CYS A 96 16.79 -8.73 -2.02
CA CYS A 96 15.74 -8.97 -1.03
C CYS A 96 14.96 -10.24 -1.38
N THR A 97 15.13 -11.28 -0.56
CA THR A 97 14.50 -12.59 -0.81
C THR A 97 12.99 -12.57 -0.55
N MET A 98 12.53 -11.67 0.33
CA MET A 98 11.10 -11.37 0.47
C MET A 98 10.52 -10.81 -0.83
N PHE A 99 11.22 -9.85 -1.46
CA PHE A 99 10.80 -9.28 -2.74
C PHE A 99 10.78 -10.33 -3.84
N HIS A 100 11.80 -11.20 -3.92
CA HIS A 100 11.81 -12.32 -4.88
C HIS A 100 10.60 -13.25 -4.70
N GLY A 101 10.25 -13.60 -3.46
CA GLY A 101 9.03 -14.37 -3.17
C GLY A 101 7.75 -13.65 -3.62
N LEU A 102 7.62 -12.36 -3.31
CA LEU A 102 6.46 -11.54 -3.72
C LEU A 102 6.36 -11.42 -5.25
N TYR A 103 7.49 -11.28 -5.95
CA TYR A 103 7.57 -11.26 -7.41
C TYR A 103 6.99 -12.54 -8.01
N CYS A 104 7.33 -13.70 -7.45
CA CYS A 104 6.78 -15.00 -7.85
C CYS A 104 5.36 -15.28 -7.32
N GLY A 105 4.66 -14.28 -6.76
CA GLY A 105 3.27 -14.40 -6.33
C GLY A 105 3.06 -15.08 -4.96
N PHE A 106 4.14 -15.32 -4.20
CA PHE A 106 4.07 -15.84 -2.83
C PHE A 106 3.74 -14.74 -1.81
N THR A 107 3.62 -15.13 -0.55
CA THR A 107 3.28 -14.26 0.57
C THR A 107 4.51 -13.53 1.14
N SER A 108 4.28 -12.57 2.03
CA SER A 108 5.31 -11.91 2.84
C SER A 108 5.57 -12.66 4.14
N GLY A 109 6.79 -12.53 4.69
CA GLY A 109 7.21 -13.17 5.94
C GLY A 109 7.89 -14.54 5.75
N LEU A 110 9.06 -14.73 6.35
CA LEU A 110 9.96 -15.85 6.07
C LEU A 110 9.30 -17.22 6.27
N GLY A 111 8.67 -17.42 7.44
CA GLY A 111 7.95 -18.65 7.77
C GLY A 111 6.76 -18.94 6.83
N PRO A 112 5.83 -18.00 6.63
CA PRO A 112 4.74 -18.15 5.66
C PRO A 112 5.21 -18.48 4.24
N THR A 113 6.25 -17.80 3.73
CA THR A 113 6.82 -18.06 2.40
C THR A 113 7.45 -19.45 2.32
N ALA A 114 8.25 -19.84 3.31
CA ALA A 114 8.82 -21.18 3.42
C ALA A 114 7.73 -22.28 3.42
N ALA A 115 6.64 -22.05 4.15
CA ALA A 115 5.50 -22.97 4.17
C ALA A 115 4.80 -23.05 2.80
N ALA A 116 4.57 -21.92 2.12
CA ALA A 116 3.95 -21.88 0.80
C ALA A 116 4.79 -22.61 -0.27
N LEU A 117 6.12 -22.52 -0.16
CA LEU A 117 7.10 -23.24 -0.98
C LEU A 117 7.22 -24.73 -0.61
N GLY A 118 6.57 -25.18 0.46
CA GLY A 118 6.58 -26.59 0.88
C GLY A 118 7.86 -27.02 1.59
N LEU A 119 8.57 -26.13 2.28
CA LEU A 119 9.69 -26.53 3.15
C LEU A 119 9.17 -27.41 4.30
N PRO A 120 9.85 -28.50 4.70
CA PRO A 120 9.52 -29.27 5.90
C PRO A 120 9.52 -28.42 7.18
N GLN A 121 8.74 -28.78 8.19
CA GLN A 121 8.57 -27.97 9.40
C GLN A 121 9.87 -27.74 10.17
N ASP A 122 10.74 -28.75 10.23
CA ASP A 122 12.08 -28.72 10.80
C ASP A 122 13.05 -27.80 10.04
N LYS A 123 12.76 -27.53 8.76
CA LYS A 123 13.52 -26.61 7.90
C LYS A 123 12.88 -25.23 7.76
N ARG A 124 11.93 -24.88 8.63
CA ARG A 124 11.30 -23.56 8.68
C ARG A 124 11.88 -22.73 9.84
N LYS A 125 11.44 -21.48 9.90
CA LYS A 125 11.66 -20.56 11.02
C LYS A 125 11.16 -21.17 12.34
N MET A 126 11.95 -21.04 13.41
CA MET A 126 11.61 -21.58 14.73
C MET A 126 10.39 -20.86 15.32
N THR A 127 9.45 -21.63 15.88
CA THR A 127 8.22 -21.09 16.49
C THR A 127 8.49 -20.19 17.70
N ALA A 128 9.58 -20.45 18.44
CA ALA A 128 10.00 -19.67 19.60
C ALA A 128 10.53 -18.26 19.25
N GLY A 129 10.87 -17.98 17.98
CA GLY A 129 11.54 -16.76 17.54
C GLY A 129 10.82 -15.48 17.96
N THR A 130 9.49 -15.42 17.83
CA THR A 130 8.70 -14.23 18.23
C THR A 130 8.87 -13.90 19.72
N ALA A 131 8.94 -14.93 20.57
CA ALA A 131 9.13 -14.74 22.01
C ALA A 131 10.56 -14.30 22.34
N LEU A 132 11.56 -14.81 21.61
CA LEU A 132 12.97 -14.44 21.77
C LEU A 132 13.24 -12.99 21.32
N ILE A 133 12.72 -12.59 20.15
CA ILE A 133 12.76 -11.20 19.69
C ILE A 133 12.14 -10.28 20.74
N LYS A 134 10.93 -10.60 21.24
CA LYS A 134 10.30 -9.79 22.30
C LYS A 134 11.17 -9.72 23.56
N LEU A 135 11.85 -10.80 23.91
CA LEU A 135 12.67 -10.88 25.12
C LEU A 135 13.94 -10.05 25.04
N PHE A 136 14.68 -10.11 23.93
CA PHE A 136 16.01 -9.52 23.79
C PHE A 136 16.05 -8.22 22.98
N CYS A 137 15.15 -8.04 22.01
CA CYS A 137 15.15 -6.92 21.07
C CYS A 137 14.27 -5.74 21.50
N THR A 138 13.51 -5.87 22.60
CA THR A 138 12.60 -4.82 23.08
C THR A 138 12.80 -4.53 24.58
N PRO A 139 12.49 -3.31 25.05
CA PRO A 139 12.52 -2.99 26.48
C PRO A 139 11.57 -3.87 27.29
N THR A 140 11.95 -4.20 28.52
CA THR A 140 11.07 -4.85 29.49
C THR A 140 10.60 -3.85 30.55
N LYS A 141 9.35 -3.97 30.99
CA LYS A 141 8.82 -3.16 32.09
C LYS A 141 9.53 -3.55 33.42
N PRO A 142 10.13 -2.60 34.16
CA PRO A 142 10.70 -2.86 35.48
C PRO A 142 9.68 -3.42 36.46
N ASN A 143 10.04 -4.47 37.18
CA ASN A 143 9.23 -5.04 38.26
C ASN A 143 10.10 -5.81 39.27
N LYS A 144 9.51 -6.21 40.40
CA LYS A 144 10.24 -6.96 41.45
C LYS A 144 10.80 -8.30 40.94
N LYS A 145 10.10 -9.01 40.05
CA LYS A 145 10.51 -10.33 39.54
C LYS A 145 11.73 -10.27 38.61
N ASN A 146 11.93 -9.16 37.92
CA ASN A 146 13.08 -8.98 37.02
C ASN A 146 14.18 -8.08 37.61
N GLY A 147 14.15 -7.83 38.93
CA GLY A 147 15.15 -7.00 39.61
C GLY A 147 15.12 -5.52 39.20
N GLY A 148 13.97 -5.02 38.73
CA GLY A 148 13.83 -3.64 38.27
C GLY A 148 14.51 -3.34 36.93
N ARG A 149 14.98 -4.36 36.20
CA ARG A 149 15.66 -4.15 34.92
C ARG A 149 14.71 -3.61 33.85
N THR A 150 15.25 -2.78 32.97
CA THR A 150 14.58 -2.19 31.80
C THR A 150 14.87 -2.96 30.51
N ARG A 151 15.84 -3.87 30.52
CA ARG A 151 16.24 -4.70 29.37
C ARG A 151 16.68 -6.09 29.82
N THR A 152 16.46 -7.10 28.97
CA THR A 152 17.04 -8.44 29.15
C THR A 152 18.37 -8.51 28.39
N LEU A 153 19.43 -8.95 29.06
CA LEU A 153 20.78 -9.11 28.51
C LEU A 153 21.10 -10.60 28.42
N PRO A 154 22.09 -11.02 27.62
CA PRO A 154 22.44 -12.44 27.44
C PRO A 154 22.61 -13.20 28.76
N HIS A 155 23.38 -12.63 29.70
CA HIS A 155 23.67 -13.24 31.00
C HIS A 155 22.45 -13.38 31.93
N HIS A 156 21.35 -12.67 31.66
CA HIS A 156 20.14 -12.80 32.47
C HIS A 156 19.40 -14.12 32.22
N VAL A 157 19.53 -14.70 31.02
CA VAL A 157 18.82 -15.92 30.56
C VAL A 157 19.67 -16.65 29.51
N PRO A 158 20.84 -17.19 29.89
CA PRO A 158 21.85 -17.69 28.95
C PRO A 158 21.34 -18.80 28.02
N GLU A 159 20.52 -19.73 28.52
CA GLU A 159 19.94 -20.80 27.70
C GLU A 159 19.04 -20.26 26.57
N LYS A 160 18.26 -19.21 26.85
CA LYS A 160 17.43 -18.55 25.83
C LYS A 160 18.27 -17.73 24.86
N TRP A 161 19.43 -17.25 25.29
CA TRP A 161 20.37 -16.55 24.42
C TRP A 161 20.99 -17.51 23.40
N LEU A 162 21.41 -18.71 23.84
CA LEU A 162 21.88 -19.76 22.93
C LEU A 162 20.81 -20.13 21.91
N LEU A 163 19.57 -20.33 22.34
CA LEU A 163 18.44 -20.59 21.43
C LEU A 163 18.21 -19.44 20.44
N PHE A 164 18.50 -18.20 20.84
CA PHE A 164 18.37 -17.03 19.98
C PHE A 164 19.48 -16.94 18.93
N LYS A 165 20.70 -17.41 19.24
CA LYS A 165 21.77 -17.62 18.26
C LYS A 165 21.37 -18.66 17.22
N ASP A 166 20.85 -19.80 17.64
CA ASP A 166 20.38 -20.86 16.74
C ASP A 166 19.26 -20.35 15.82
N TYR A 167 18.35 -19.54 16.37
CA TYR A 167 17.28 -18.90 15.63
C TYR A 167 17.78 -17.96 14.52
N CYS A 168 18.73 -17.08 14.82
CA CYS A 168 19.31 -16.16 13.84
C CYS A 168 20.06 -16.92 12.72
N VAL A 169 20.79 -17.99 13.08
CA VAL A 169 21.41 -18.91 12.11
C VAL A 169 20.36 -19.58 11.22
N GLN A 170 19.28 -20.08 11.81
CA GLN A 170 18.22 -20.76 11.08
C GLN A 170 17.52 -19.82 10.09
N ASP A 171 17.31 -18.55 10.43
CA ASP A 171 16.67 -17.60 9.52
C ASP A 171 17.50 -17.39 8.23
N VAL A 172 18.84 -17.36 8.32
CA VAL A 172 19.74 -17.35 7.14
C VAL A 172 19.63 -18.64 6.32
N GLU A 173 19.58 -19.81 6.97
CA GLU A 173 19.43 -21.10 6.26
C GLU A 173 18.09 -21.19 5.50
N VAL A 174 17.00 -20.72 6.12
CA VAL A 174 15.68 -20.68 5.48
C VAL A 174 15.67 -19.70 4.32
N GLU A 175 16.27 -18.52 4.49
CA GLU A 175 16.39 -17.51 3.43
C GLU A 175 17.16 -18.07 2.21
N LYS A 176 18.33 -18.69 2.44
CA LYS A 176 19.12 -19.35 1.39
C LYS A 176 18.32 -20.42 0.65
N GLU A 177 17.56 -21.25 1.36
CA GLU A 177 16.75 -22.29 0.73
C GLU A 177 15.60 -21.70 -0.10
N ILE A 178 14.97 -20.61 0.34
CA ILE A 178 13.97 -19.89 -0.45
C ILE A 178 14.60 -19.35 -1.74
N ALA A 179 15.72 -18.65 -1.63
CA ALA A 179 16.44 -18.10 -2.79
C ALA A 179 16.85 -19.23 -3.76
N ARG A 180 17.38 -20.34 -3.23
CA ARG A 180 17.75 -21.54 -4.00
C ARG A 180 16.57 -22.18 -4.70
N ARG A 181 15.36 -22.18 -4.12
CA ARG A 181 14.17 -22.71 -4.81
C ARG A 181 13.69 -21.79 -5.92
N LEU A 182 13.79 -20.48 -5.72
CA LEU A 182 13.29 -19.48 -6.67
C LEU A 182 14.29 -19.12 -7.78
N TYR A 183 15.52 -19.65 -7.76
CA TYR A 183 16.59 -19.23 -8.67
C TYR A 183 16.26 -19.34 -10.17
N ARG A 184 15.43 -20.32 -10.59
CA ARG A 184 14.98 -20.48 -11.98
C ARG A 184 13.97 -19.41 -12.42
N PHE A 185 13.44 -18.64 -11.48
CA PHE A 185 12.47 -17.57 -11.70
C PHE A 185 13.03 -16.24 -11.19
N PRO A 186 14.15 -15.74 -11.76
CA PRO A 186 14.85 -14.58 -11.22
C PRO A 186 14.01 -13.31 -11.33
N VAL A 187 14.22 -12.39 -10.39
CA VAL A 187 13.71 -11.02 -10.50
C VAL A 187 14.45 -10.29 -11.63
N PRO A 188 13.74 -9.65 -12.58
CA PRO A 188 14.37 -8.85 -13.63
C PRO A 188 15.21 -7.71 -13.06
N GLN A 189 16.34 -7.39 -13.71
CA GLN A 189 17.21 -6.29 -13.27
C GLN A 189 16.46 -4.95 -13.16
N ALA A 190 15.54 -4.67 -14.07
CA ALA A 190 14.74 -3.45 -14.07
C ALA A 190 13.84 -3.32 -12.82
N GLU A 191 13.40 -4.45 -12.27
CA GLU A 191 12.60 -4.54 -11.04
C GLU A 191 13.47 -4.44 -9.79
N GLN A 192 14.69 -5.01 -9.83
CA GLN A 192 15.69 -4.79 -8.79
C GLN A 192 16.07 -3.31 -8.65
N GLN A 193 16.33 -2.61 -9.76
CA GLN A 193 16.58 -1.16 -9.76
C GLN A 193 15.40 -0.35 -9.21
N LEU A 194 14.18 -0.84 -9.44
CA LEU A 194 12.97 -0.19 -8.92
C LEU A 194 12.82 -0.40 -7.41
N TRP A 195 13.22 -1.57 -6.88
CA TRP A 195 13.33 -1.80 -5.45
C TRP A 195 14.39 -0.88 -4.81
N GLU A 196 15.51 -0.64 -5.48
CA GLU A 196 16.55 0.30 -5.04
C GLU A 196 16.01 1.73 -4.99
N LEU A 197 15.31 2.17 -6.05
CA LEU A 197 14.65 3.48 -6.08
C LEU A 197 13.60 3.62 -4.96
N ASP A 198 12.81 2.57 -4.68
CA ASP A 198 11.88 2.54 -3.54
C ASP A 198 12.60 2.73 -2.20
N GLN A 199 13.79 2.13 -2.01
CA GLN A 199 14.56 2.33 -0.79
C GLN A 199 15.09 3.77 -0.68
N GLN A 200 15.52 4.36 -1.80
CA GLN A 200 15.94 5.76 -1.84
C GLN A 200 14.79 6.72 -1.52
N ILE A 201 13.61 6.53 -2.12
CA ILE A 201 12.41 7.32 -1.82
C ILE A 201 12.03 7.19 -0.34
N ASN A 202 12.03 5.96 0.20
CA ASN A 202 11.72 5.72 1.60
C ASN A 202 12.75 6.34 2.56
N LEU A 203 14.04 6.36 2.17
CA LEU A 203 15.13 6.98 2.93
C LEU A 203 15.03 8.51 2.90
N ARG A 204 14.65 9.12 1.76
CA ARG A 204 14.35 10.56 1.70
C ARG A 204 13.21 10.88 2.65
N GLY A 205 12.09 10.16 2.53
CA GLY A 205 10.87 10.42 3.27
C GLY A 205 10.32 11.82 3.01
N VAL A 206 9.31 12.24 3.78
CA VAL A 206 8.66 13.55 3.63
C VAL A 206 8.64 14.28 4.96
N LYS A 207 8.83 15.61 4.94
CA LYS A 207 8.82 16.44 6.14
C LYS A 207 7.41 16.60 6.68
N ILE A 208 7.28 16.62 8.01
CA ILE A 208 6.00 16.88 8.68
C ILE A 208 6.01 18.21 9.43
N ASP A 209 4.86 18.87 9.42
CA ASP A 209 4.57 20.04 10.25
C ASP A 209 4.27 19.57 11.68
N GLN A 210 5.31 19.52 12.51
CA GLN A 210 5.19 19.03 13.89
C GLN A 210 4.33 19.94 14.76
N GLU A 211 4.25 21.24 14.47
CA GLU A 211 3.40 22.17 15.23
C GLU A 211 1.93 21.87 14.95
N LEU A 212 1.57 21.69 13.68
CA LEU A 212 0.23 21.29 13.28
C LEU A 212 -0.16 19.93 13.87
N VAL A 213 0.74 18.93 13.79
CA VAL A 213 0.47 17.58 14.30
C VAL A 213 0.25 17.60 15.82
N ASN A 214 1.11 18.30 16.57
CA ASN A 214 0.95 18.44 18.02
C ASN A 214 -0.30 19.26 18.40
N GLY A 215 -0.59 20.30 17.62
CA GLY A 215 -1.83 21.08 17.74
C GLY A 215 -3.06 20.20 17.55
N ALA A 216 -3.09 19.38 16.50
CA ALA A 216 -4.19 18.47 16.19
C ALA A 216 -4.42 17.44 17.31
N LEU A 217 -3.36 16.83 17.85
CA LEU A 217 -3.46 15.89 18.97
C LEU A 217 -3.98 16.56 20.24
N HIS A 218 -3.61 17.81 20.50
CA HIS A 218 -4.09 18.57 21.65
C HIS A 218 -5.57 18.96 21.50
N VAL A 219 -5.96 19.49 20.33
CA VAL A 219 -7.34 19.86 20.01
C VAL A 219 -8.23 18.62 20.11
N ASP A 220 -7.82 17.50 19.53
CA ASP A 220 -8.57 16.24 19.59
C ASP A 220 -8.80 15.75 21.02
N ALA A 221 -7.76 15.79 21.87
CA ALA A 221 -7.90 15.35 23.26
C ALA A 221 -8.95 16.18 24.03
N LEU A 222 -8.95 17.50 23.83
CA LEU A 222 -9.92 18.40 24.45
C LEU A 222 -11.33 18.19 23.90
N THR A 223 -11.47 18.09 22.57
CA THR A 223 -12.77 17.85 21.92
C THR A 223 -13.35 16.49 22.31
N THR A 224 -12.54 15.43 22.29
CA THR A 224 -12.96 14.08 22.70
C THR A 224 -13.44 14.06 24.16
N ALA A 225 -12.72 14.72 25.07
CA ALA A 225 -13.14 14.83 26.46
C ALA A 225 -14.48 15.57 26.60
N ALA A 226 -14.64 16.71 25.93
CA ALA A 226 -15.87 17.51 25.97
C ALA A 226 -17.08 16.73 25.40
N LEU A 227 -16.93 16.09 24.23
CA LEU A 227 -17.97 15.27 23.61
C LEU A 227 -18.33 14.05 24.46
N THR A 228 -17.35 13.41 25.11
CA THR A 228 -17.60 12.27 26.00
C THR A 228 -18.42 12.71 27.22
N ILE A 229 -18.09 13.86 27.82
CA ILE A 229 -18.86 14.43 28.93
C ILE A 229 -20.28 14.78 28.48
N GLU A 230 -20.43 15.41 27.32
CA GLU A 230 -21.75 15.74 26.75
C GLU A 230 -22.59 14.48 26.52
N ALA A 231 -22.01 13.45 25.88
CA ALA A 231 -22.69 12.19 25.65
C ALA A 231 -23.06 11.48 26.96
N SER A 232 -22.20 11.47 27.97
CA SER A 232 -22.51 10.93 29.30
C SER A 232 -23.63 11.73 29.98
N ASN A 233 -23.67 13.05 29.82
CA ASN A 233 -24.72 13.89 30.41
C ASN A 233 -26.09 13.63 29.80
N ILE A 234 -26.16 13.39 28.48
CA ILE A 234 -27.42 13.08 27.78
C ILE A 234 -27.84 11.62 28.05
N THR A 235 -26.92 10.68 27.88
CA THR A 235 -27.24 9.24 27.92
C THR A 235 -27.30 8.66 29.34
N LYS A 236 -26.65 9.31 30.31
CA LYS A 236 -26.36 8.79 31.66
C LYS A 236 -25.56 7.48 31.68
N LEU A 237 -24.94 7.11 30.57
CA LEU A 237 -24.11 5.92 30.47
C LEU A 237 -22.74 6.15 31.11
N ALA A 238 -22.23 5.10 31.76
CA ALA A 238 -20.87 5.08 32.31
C ALA A 238 -19.81 5.13 31.20
N ASN A 239 -20.09 4.52 30.04
CA ASN A 239 -19.25 4.62 28.85
C ASN A 239 -20.11 4.84 27.59
N PRO A 240 -20.38 6.10 27.20
CA PRO A 240 -21.20 6.41 26.03
C PRO A 240 -20.54 5.99 24.70
N ASN A 241 -19.26 5.63 24.71
CA ASN A 241 -18.54 5.12 23.55
C ASN A 241 -18.63 3.60 23.37
N SER A 242 -19.19 2.88 24.35
CA SER A 242 -19.43 1.44 24.21
C SER A 242 -20.56 1.19 23.22
N THR A 243 -20.26 0.45 22.14
CA THR A 243 -21.28 0.06 21.15
C THR A 243 -22.47 -0.64 21.82
N GLN A 244 -22.20 -1.57 22.74
CA GLN A 244 -23.24 -2.30 23.43
C GLN A 244 -24.14 -1.38 24.26
N GLN A 245 -23.55 -0.54 25.12
CA GLN A 245 -24.33 0.35 26.00
C GLN A 245 -25.14 1.37 25.18
N LEU A 246 -24.57 1.86 24.08
CA LEU A 246 -25.26 2.83 23.22
C LEU A 246 -26.40 2.17 22.43
N THR A 247 -26.23 0.93 21.94
CA THR A 247 -27.32 0.15 21.33
C THR A 247 -28.47 -0.04 22.30
N GLU A 248 -28.19 -0.51 23.52
CA GLU A 248 -29.22 -0.69 24.56
C GLU A 248 -29.94 0.65 24.89
N TRP A 249 -29.21 1.78 24.90
CA TRP A 249 -29.81 3.10 25.13
C TRP A 249 -30.73 3.54 23.98
N LEU A 250 -30.35 3.28 22.73
CA LEU A 250 -31.16 3.58 21.54
C LEU A 250 -32.43 2.73 21.51
N GLU A 251 -32.32 1.44 21.82
CA GLU A 251 -33.46 0.51 21.89
C GLU A 251 -34.47 0.97 22.97
N ASN A 252 -34.00 1.41 24.13
CA ASN A 252 -34.84 1.97 25.20
C ASN A 252 -35.54 3.28 24.79
N LYS A 253 -35.00 4.01 23.81
CA LYS A 253 -35.63 5.19 23.20
C LYS A 253 -36.55 4.84 22.02
N GLY A 254 -36.76 3.54 21.75
CA GLY A 254 -37.64 3.04 20.69
C GLY A 254 -36.96 2.91 19.33
N ILE A 255 -35.63 3.00 19.25
CA ILE A 255 -34.88 2.95 18.00
C ILE A 255 -34.14 1.62 17.92
N GLN A 256 -34.61 0.76 17.02
CA GLN A 256 -33.96 -0.52 16.75
C GLN A 256 -32.77 -0.30 15.81
N VAL A 257 -31.59 -0.80 16.18
CA VAL A 257 -30.36 -0.64 15.40
C VAL A 257 -29.66 -1.99 15.21
N GLU A 258 -29.40 -2.37 13.96
CA GLU A 258 -28.67 -3.61 13.68
C GLU A 258 -27.19 -3.48 14.03
N ASN A 259 -26.62 -2.28 13.86
CA ASN A 259 -25.25 -1.96 14.17
C ASN A 259 -25.06 -0.44 14.33
N LEU A 260 -23.87 -0.02 14.78
CA LEU A 260 -23.47 1.38 14.89
C LEU A 260 -22.31 1.71 13.95
N GLN A 261 -22.35 1.18 12.74
CA GLN A 261 -21.40 1.50 11.67
C GLN A 261 -21.71 2.87 11.06
N LYS A 262 -20.73 3.42 10.33
CA LYS A 262 -20.77 4.79 9.82
C LYS A 262 -22.04 5.10 9.01
N GLU A 263 -22.43 4.21 8.11
CA GLU A 263 -23.60 4.39 7.23
C GLU A 263 -24.90 4.36 8.02
N THR A 264 -25.09 3.32 8.85
CA THR A 264 -26.25 3.20 9.74
C THR A 264 -26.40 4.41 10.65
N VAL A 265 -25.33 4.87 11.30
CA VAL A 265 -25.36 6.07 12.16
C VAL A 265 -25.74 7.31 11.35
N SER A 266 -25.23 7.46 10.12
CA SER A 266 -25.55 8.63 9.28
C SER A 266 -27.03 8.66 8.87
N ASN A 267 -27.61 7.52 8.53
CA ASN A 267 -29.04 7.41 8.21
C ASN A 267 -29.89 7.72 9.45
N LEU A 268 -29.54 7.16 10.60
CA LEU A 268 -30.26 7.41 11.86
C LEU A 268 -30.20 8.88 12.28
N ILE A 269 -29.09 9.61 12.04
CA ILE A 269 -29.00 11.06 12.30
C ILE A 269 -30.05 11.85 11.49
N ASN A 270 -30.34 11.43 10.26
CA ASN A 270 -31.31 12.09 9.40
C ASN A 270 -32.76 11.80 9.83
N GLU A 271 -33.01 10.62 10.40
CA GLU A 271 -34.34 10.16 10.83
C GLU A 271 -34.65 10.53 12.29
N SER A 272 -33.64 10.85 13.09
CA SER A 272 -33.77 11.16 14.52
C SER A 272 -33.91 12.66 14.78
N THR A 273 -34.46 13.00 15.95
CA THR A 273 -34.52 14.39 16.45
C THR A 273 -34.11 14.47 17.92
N GLY A 274 -33.89 15.68 18.43
CA GLY A 274 -33.60 15.94 19.84
C GLY A 274 -32.34 15.25 20.37
N GLU A 275 -32.43 14.70 21.59
CA GLU A 275 -31.31 14.07 22.29
C GLU A 275 -30.69 12.90 21.53
N VAL A 276 -31.52 12.07 20.88
CA VAL A 276 -31.05 10.92 20.11
C VAL A 276 -30.17 11.39 18.97
N LYS A 277 -30.65 12.36 18.17
CA LYS A 277 -29.87 12.92 17.06
C LYS A 277 -28.52 13.43 17.56
N ARG A 278 -28.51 14.18 18.66
CA ARG A 278 -27.27 14.73 19.21
C ARG A 278 -26.29 13.65 19.67
N VAL A 279 -26.76 12.59 20.33
CA VAL A 279 -25.91 11.46 20.74
C VAL A 279 -25.34 10.71 19.53
N LEU A 280 -26.13 10.53 18.47
CA LEU A 280 -25.65 9.92 17.23
C LEU A 280 -24.61 10.79 16.51
N GLU A 281 -24.78 12.12 16.49
CA GLU A 281 -23.78 13.07 15.99
C GLU A 281 -22.47 12.98 16.80
N ILE A 282 -22.55 12.99 18.13
CA ILE A 282 -21.39 12.81 19.00
C ILE A 282 -20.69 11.48 18.72
N ARG A 283 -21.46 10.40 18.56
CA ARG A 283 -20.92 9.08 18.21
C ARG A 283 -20.20 9.12 16.86
N GLN A 284 -20.79 9.77 15.86
CA GLN A 284 -20.18 9.93 14.55
C GLN A 284 -18.85 10.69 14.64
N GLU A 285 -18.81 11.77 15.41
CA GLU A 285 -17.61 12.57 15.67
C GLU A 285 -16.51 11.76 16.39
N LEU A 286 -16.85 11.08 17.49
CA LEU A 286 -15.92 10.26 18.28
C LEU A 286 -15.43 9.01 17.54
N SER A 287 -16.16 8.57 16.52
CA SER A 287 -15.76 7.42 15.69
C SER A 287 -14.69 7.75 14.64
N LYS A 288 -14.39 9.05 14.40
CA LYS A 288 -13.36 9.44 13.43
C LYS A 288 -11.98 8.97 13.88
N THR A 289 -11.26 8.33 12.97
CA THR A 289 -9.95 7.72 13.23
C THR A 289 -8.77 8.56 12.75
N SER A 290 -9.02 9.80 12.31
CA SER A 290 -8.00 10.72 11.76
C SER A 290 -6.83 10.96 12.71
N VAL A 291 -7.10 10.99 14.01
CA VAL A 291 -6.12 11.13 15.10
C VAL A 291 -5.02 10.08 15.04
N LYS A 292 -5.36 8.84 14.65
CA LYS A 292 -4.39 7.75 14.53
C LYS A 292 -3.31 8.06 13.50
N LYS A 293 -3.62 8.88 12.49
CA LYS A 293 -2.64 9.32 11.48
C LYS A 293 -1.63 10.30 12.07
N TYR A 294 -2.10 11.28 12.84
CA TYR A 294 -1.23 12.21 13.58
C TYR A 294 -0.35 11.48 14.60
N GLN A 295 -0.92 10.52 15.34
CA GLN A 295 -0.15 9.67 16.27
C GLN A 295 0.92 8.84 15.53
N ALA A 296 0.58 8.27 14.37
CA ALA A 296 1.53 7.53 13.54
C ALA A 296 2.66 8.43 13.00
N MET A 297 2.35 9.68 12.60
CA MET A 297 3.36 10.66 12.18
C MET A 297 4.34 10.96 13.34
N MET A 298 3.84 11.26 14.54
CA MET A 298 4.70 11.49 15.72
C MET A 298 5.49 10.26 16.12
N ALA A 299 4.90 9.07 16.01
CA ALA A 299 5.58 7.82 16.29
C ALA A 299 6.74 7.58 15.30
N ALA A 300 6.57 7.91 14.01
CA ALA A 300 7.51 7.60 12.95
C ALA A 300 8.50 8.71 12.58
N VAL A 301 8.26 9.96 13.01
CA VAL A 301 9.13 11.10 12.64
C VAL A 301 10.54 10.91 13.20
N GLY A 302 11.54 11.05 12.33
CA GLY A 302 12.96 11.05 12.67
C GLY A 302 13.44 12.40 13.21
N GLU A 303 14.72 12.46 13.60
CA GLU A 303 15.32 13.65 14.23
C GLU A 303 15.33 14.89 13.32
N ASP A 304 15.36 14.69 12.00
CA ASP A 304 15.31 15.74 10.99
C ASP A 304 13.89 16.21 10.64
N GLY A 305 12.87 15.73 11.37
CA GLY A 305 11.48 16.09 11.16
C GLY A 305 10.83 15.41 9.95
N ARG A 306 11.46 14.37 9.38
CA ARG A 306 10.90 13.60 8.27
C ARG A 306 10.37 12.24 8.72
N VAL A 307 9.25 11.82 8.13
CA VAL A 307 8.74 10.45 8.25
C VAL A 307 9.22 9.63 7.05
N ARG A 308 9.66 8.41 7.30
CA ARG A 308 10.34 7.52 6.33
C ARG A 308 9.73 6.14 6.33
N GLY A 309 10.00 5.33 5.30
CA GLY A 309 9.45 3.96 5.21
C GLY A 309 7.93 3.94 5.03
N LEU A 310 7.40 4.91 4.28
CA LEU A 310 5.97 5.09 4.04
C LEU A 310 5.41 4.15 2.98
N LEU A 311 6.28 3.53 2.19
CA LEU A 311 5.93 2.71 1.04
C LEU A 311 6.65 1.37 1.13
N GLN A 312 6.02 0.33 0.57
CA GLN A 312 6.65 -0.96 0.38
C GLN A 312 6.50 -1.39 -1.08
N HIS A 313 7.64 -1.56 -1.76
CA HIS A 313 7.70 -2.20 -3.07
C HIS A 313 7.07 -3.59 -3.06
N TYR A 314 6.28 -3.91 -4.09
CA TYR A 314 5.54 -5.17 -4.21
C TYR A 314 4.59 -5.49 -3.04
N GLY A 315 4.13 -4.46 -2.33
CA GLY A 315 3.15 -4.62 -1.25
C GLY A 315 1.82 -5.23 -1.70
N ALA A 316 1.43 -5.02 -2.96
CA ALA A 316 0.38 -5.76 -3.67
C ALA A 316 1.03 -6.78 -4.63
N ASN A 317 1.38 -7.96 -4.10
CA ASN A 317 2.18 -8.95 -4.82
C ASN A 317 1.62 -9.39 -6.19
N ARG A 318 0.30 -9.36 -6.37
CA ARG A 318 -0.36 -9.77 -7.62
C ARG A 318 -0.08 -8.84 -8.79
N THR A 319 -0.06 -7.53 -8.55
CA THR A 319 0.09 -6.51 -9.61
C THR A 319 1.45 -5.84 -9.58
N GLY A 320 2.19 -5.97 -8.47
CA GLY A 320 3.46 -5.32 -8.21
C GLY A 320 3.31 -3.89 -7.68
N ARG A 321 2.08 -3.39 -7.44
CA ARG A 321 1.85 -2.05 -6.89
C ARG A 321 2.45 -1.94 -5.48
N TRP A 322 2.93 -0.73 -5.18
CA TRP A 322 3.36 -0.36 -3.83
C TRP A 322 2.19 -0.32 -2.87
N ALA A 323 2.46 -0.61 -1.59
CA ALA A 323 1.49 -0.44 -0.53
C ALA A 323 1.98 0.58 0.51
N GLY A 324 1.05 1.37 1.04
CA GLY A 324 1.33 2.27 2.16
C GLY A 324 1.76 1.52 3.42
N ARG A 325 2.63 2.14 4.22
CA ARG A 325 3.11 1.68 5.53
C ARG A 325 3.06 2.83 6.54
N LEU A 326 3.14 2.49 7.83
CA LEU A 326 3.10 3.45 8.95
C LEU A 326 1.87 4.36 8.91
N VAL A 327 2.03 5.59 8.43
CA VAL A 327 0.94 6.57 8.27
C VAL A 327 -0.08 6.12 7.22
N GLN A 328 0.26 5.16 6.35
CA GLN A 328 -0.61 4.64 5.28
C GLN A 328 -1.06 5.77 4.35
N VAL A 329 -0.09 6.39 3.67
CA VAL A 329 -0.29 7.59 2.82
C VAL A 329 -1.27 7.38 1.66
N GLN A 330 -1.47 6.14 1.22
CA GLN A 330 -2.46 5.78 0.21
C GLN A 330 -3.92 5.83 0.72
N ASN A 331 -4.12 5.89 2.04
CA ASN A 331 -5.43 5.94 2.69
C ASN A 331 -5.52 7.16 3.61
N LEU A 332 -5.28 8.35 3.06
CA LEU A 332 -5.45 9.63 3.74
C LEU A 332 -6.84 10.22 3.43
N PRO A 333 -7.54 10.80 4.42
CA PRO A 333 -8.83 11.44 4.21
C PRO A 333 -8.76 12.55 3.16
N ARG A 334 -9.88 12.79 2.45
CA ARG A 334 -10.00 13.92 1.53
C ARG A 334 -10.22 15.24 2.27
N ASN A 335 -9.69 16.31 1.70
CA ASN A 335 -9.93 17.69 2.07
C ASN A 335 -11.04 18.29 1.18
N TYR A 336 -11.89 19.12 1.77
CA TYR A 336 -13.00 19.84 1.14
C TYR A 336 -13.12 21.29 1.67
N LEU A 337 -12.36 21.66 2.69
CA LEU A 337 -12.31 23.02 3.20
C LEU A 337 -11.59 23.93 2.21
N ASP A 338 -12.18 25.09 1.90
CA ASP A 338 -11.51 26.12 1.08
C ASP A 338 -10.44 26.89 1.89
N THR A 339 -10.63 27.00 3.21
CA THR A 339 -9.78 27.79 4.12
C THR A 339 -8.78 26.93 4.89
N LEU A 340 -8.15 25.95 4.23
CA LEU A 340 -7.17 25.02 4.86
C LEU A 340 -6.07 25.77 5.62
N GLY A 341 -5.53 26.86 5.06
CA GLY A 341 -4.49 27.67 5.73
C GLY A 341 -4.94 28.18 7.10
N LEU A 342 -6.10 28.84 7.16
CA LEU A 342 -6.65 29.34 8.43
C LEU A 342 -6.93 28.21 9.43
N ALA A 343 -7.48 27.08 8.96
CA ALA A 343 -7.73 25.93 9.83
C ALA A 343 -6.42 25.38 10.42
N ARG A 344 -5.33 25.31 9.62
CA ARG A 344 -4.01 24.91 10.10
C ARG A 344 -3.46 25.85 11.16
N ASP A 345 -3.56 27.17 10.93
CA ASP A 345 -3.03 28.17 11.86
C ASP A 345 -3.75 28.08 13.21
N LEU A 346 -5.07 27.95 13.20
CA LEU A 346 -5.88 27.80 14.41
C LEU A 346 -5.56 26.51 15.17
N VAL A 347 -5.38 25.38 14.46
CA VAL A 347 -5.01 24.10 15.08
C VAL A 347 -3.60 24.16 15.68
N SER A 348 -2.64 24.71 14.95
CA SER A 348 -1.25 24.88 15.41
C SER A 348 -1.19 25.80 16.63
N ALA A 349 -1.99 26.88 16.63
CA ALA A 349 -2.16 27.79 17.76
C ALA A 349 -3.09 27.26 18.88
N LYS A 350 -3.61 26.04 18.75
CA LYS A 350 -4.47 25.35 19.74
C LYS A 350 -5.75 26.12 20.10
N LYS A 351 -6.34 26.85 19.14
CA LYS A 351 -7.54 27.70 19.34
C LYS A 351 -8.84 26.90 19.15
N VAL A 352 -9.12 25.97 20.07
CA VAL A 352 -10.27 25.04 19.99
C VAL A 352 -11.60 25.76 19.83
N GLU A 353 -11.89 26.76 20.67
CA GLU A 353 -13.18 27.49 20.64
C GLU A 353 -13.40 28.24 19.32
N THR A 354 -12.35 28.87 18.80
CA THR A 354 -12.40 29.56 17.50
C THR A 354 -12.59 28.56 16.37
N LEU A 355 -11.93 27.40 16.42
CA LEU A 355 -12.09 26.34 15.43
C LEU A 355 -13.53 25.82 15.40
N LYS A 356 -14.12 25.61 16.59
CA LYS A 356 -15.52 25.19 16.74
C LYS A 356 -16.49 26.25 16.23
N LEU A 357 -16.22 27.54 16.49
CA LEU A 357 -17.05 28.64 16.01
C LEU A 357 -17.07 28.73 14.47
N ILE A 358 -15.91 28.55 13.82
CA ILE A 358 -15.77 28.71 12.36
C ILE A 358 -16.23 27.47 11.61
N TYR A 359 -15.82 26.28 12.05
CA TYR A 359 -16.01 25.03 11.30
C TYR A 359 -17.06 24.09 11.91
N GLY A 360 -17.51 24.32 13.14
CA GLY A 360 -18.47 23.48 13.85
C GLY A 360 -17.90 22.12 14.26
N ASN A 361 -17.77 21.21 13.30
CA ASN A 361 -17.30 19.84 13.51
C ASN A 361 -15.76 19.80 13.53
N VAL A 362 -15.19 19.92 14.74
CA VAL A 362 -13.74 19.90 14.95
C VAL A 362 -13.10 18.57 14.53
N PRO A 363 -13.64 17.39 14.89
CA PRO A 363 -13.04 16.12 14.46
C PRO A 363 -13.01 15.92 12.95
N ASP A 364 -14.01 16.41 12.23
CA ASP A 364 -14.00 16.45 10.76
C ASP A 364 -12.93 17.39 10.24
N THR A 365 -12.85 18.61 10.78
CA THR A 365 -11.80 19.59 10.44
C THR A 365 -10.40 18.98 10.59
N LEU A 366 -10.12 18.34 11.73
CA LEU A 366 -8.86 17.63 11.96
C LEU A 366 -8.64 16.49 10.97
N SER A 367 -9.69 15.79 10.55
CA SER A 367 -9.61 14.74 9.52
C SER A 367 -9.21 15.29 8.16
N GLN A 368 -9.73 16.44 7.76
CA GLN A 368 -9.41 17.06 6.48
C GLN A 368 -8.00 17.65 6.44
N LEU A 369 -7.46 18.05 7.60
CA LEU A 369 -6.10 18.59 7.72
C LEU A 369 -4.98 17.55 7.67
N VAL A 370 -5.27 16.25 7.73
CA VAL A 370 -4.24 15.20 7.85
C VAL A 370 -3.22 15.26 6.71
N ARG A 371 -3.66 15.46 5.46
CA ARG A 371 -2.73 15.58 4.32
C ARG A 371 -1.81 16.79 4.44
N THR A 372 -2.37 17.88 4.95
CA THR A 372 -1.66 19.16 5.06
C THR A 372 -0.48 19.07 6.03
N ALA A 373 -0.47 18.09 6.94
CA ALA A 373 0.67 17.84 7.82
C ALA A 373 1.97 17.50 7.07
N PHE A 374 1.91 17.04 5.82
CA PHE A 374 3.10 16.85 4.99
C PHE A 374 3.48 18.16 4.29
N ILE A 375 4.71 18.63 4.51
CA ILE A 375 5.20 19.93 4.04
C ILE A 375 6.54 19.75 3.29
N PRO A 376 6.93 20.72 2.44
CA PRO A 376 8.22 20.67 1.76
C PRO A 376 9.38 20.94 2.73
N THR A 377 10.60 20.64 2.27
CA THR A 377 11.81 21.08 2.93
C THR A 377 11.89 22.62 2.96
N LYS A 378 12.63 23.19 3.93
CA LYS A 378 12.79 24.66 4.01
C LYS A 378 13.45 25.17 2.73
N GLY A 379 12.82 26.14 2.06
CA GLY A 379 13.28 26.68 0.77
C GLY A 379 12.73 25.94 -0.46
N ASN A 380 11.95 24.89 -0.25
CA ASN A 380 11.31 24.09 -1.30
C ASN A 380 9.79 24.31 -1.32
N THR A 381 9.16 23.80 -2.38
CA THR A 381 7.72 23.62 -2.53
C THR A 381 7.41 22.17 -2.86
N LEU A 382 6.17 21.72 -2.64
CA LEU A 382 5.73 20.43 -3.15
C LEU A 382 5.16 20.60 -4.55
N LEU A 383 5.63 19.77 -5.47
CA LEU A 383 5.06 19.62 -6.81
C LEU A 383 4.38 18.25 -6.85
N ILE A 384 3.06 18.27 -7.01
CA ILE A 384 2.22 17.07 -7.04
C ILE A 384 1.75 16.87 -8.46
N SER A 385 1.88 15.67 -9.01
CA SER A 385 1.32 15.34 -10.31
C SER A 385 0.78 13.91 -10.36
N ASP A 386 -0.39 13.72 -10.96
CA ASP A 386 -1.13 12.46 -11.04
C ASP A 386 -1.42 12.10 -12.49
N PHE A 387 -1.35 10.80 -12.79
CA PHE A 387 -1.80 10.33 -14.10
C PHE A 387 -3.31 10.47 -14.26
N SER A 388 -3.75 11.12 -15.32
CA SER A 388 -5.17 11.31 -15.59
C SER A 388 -5.84 10.00 -16.03
N ALA A 389 -6.48 9.27 -15.12
CA ALA A 389 -7.25 8.05 -15.40
C ALA A 389 -6.44 6.94 -16.13
N ILE A 390 -5.23 6.65 -15.64
CA ILE A 390 -4.31 5.70 -16.27
C ILE A 390 -4.92 4.32 -16.55
N GLU A 391 -5.68 3.75 -15.61
CA GLU A 391 -6.24 2.41 -15.81
C GLU A 391 -7.28 2.37 -16.94
N ALA A 392 -8.06 3.44 -17.10
CA ALA A 392 -9.02 3.57 -18.20
C ALA A 392 -8.31 3.70 -19.57
N ARG A 393 -7.16 4.39 -19.60
CA ARG A 393 -6.29 4.48 -20.79
C ARG A 393 -5.67 3.14 -21.13
N VAL A 394 -5.13 2.43 -20.13
CA VAL A 394 -4.47 1.13 -20.29
C VAL A 394 -5.45 0.07 -20.78
N ILE A 395 -6.66 -0.02 -20.20
CA ILE A 395 -7.64 -1.02 -20.66
C ILE A 395 -8.12 -0.74 -22.08
N ALA A 396 -8.35 0.54 -22.44
CA ALA A 396 -8.71 0.93 -23.80
C ALA A 396 -7.61 0.59 -24.81
N TRP A 397 -6.35 0.87 -24.46
CA TRP A 397 -5.17 0.57 -25.26
C TRP A 397 -5.00 -0.94 -25.47
N LEU A 398 -5.04 -1.72 -24.38
CA LEU A 398 -4.88 -3.17 -24.42
C LEU A 398 -6.01 -3.87 -25.20
N ALA A 399 -7.24 -3.36 -25.07
CA ALA A 399 -8.39 -3.87 -25.81
C ALA A 399 -8.34 -3.49 -27.30
N GLY A 400 -7.79 -2.32 -27.63
CA GLY A 400 -7.92 -1.66 -28.93
C GLY A 400 -9.27 -0.95 -29.07
N GLU A 401 -9.80 -0.36 -28.00
CA GLU A 401 -11.08 0.37 -27.99
C GLU A 401 -10.89 1.81 -28.50
N GLN A 402 -10.87 1.96 -29.83
CA GLN A 402 -10.41 3.17 -30.51
C GLN A 402 -11.14 4.45 -30.10
N TRP A 403 -12.47 4.41 -29.96
CA TRP A 403 -13.24 5.62 -29.64
C TRP A 403 -12.83 6.22 -28.28
N ARG A 404 -12.43 5.38 -27.31
CA ARG A 404 -11.90 5.85 -26.02
C ARG A 404 -10.52 6.46 -26.17
N LEU A 405 -9.66 5.82 -26.97
CA LEU A 405 -8.32 6.34 -27.27
C LEU A 405 -8.43 7.73 -27.93
N ASP A 406 -9.38 7.91 -28.85
CA ASP A 406 -9.63 9.20 -29.51
C ASP A 406 -10.08 10.27 -28.51
N VAL A 407 -10.97 9.92 -27.56
CA VAL A 407 -11.37 10.82 -26.46
C VAL A 407 -10.15 11.20 -25.61
N PHE A 408 -9.29 10.24 -25.28
CA PHE A 408 -8.09 10.47 -24.48
C PHE A 408 -7.00 11.29 -25.19
N ASN A 409 -6.92 11.22 -26.52
CA ASN A 409 -6.02 12.01 -27.36
C ASN A 409 -6.54 13.42 -27.66
N THR A 410 -7.82 13.69 -27.39
CA THR A 410 -8.45 15.00 -27.65
C THR A 410 -8.70 15.74 -26.33
N HIS A 411 -9.95 15.75 -25.85
CA HIS A 411 -10.37 16.56 -24.70
C HIS A 411 -10.33 15.80 -23.37
N GLY A 412 -10.15 14.47 -23.38
CA GLY A 412 -9.99 13.63 -22.18
C GLY A 412 -11.23 13.47 -21.30
N LYS A 413 -12.40 13.98 -21.72
CA LYS A 413 -13.67 13.95 -20.96
C LYS A 413 -14.34 12.58 -21.07
N ILE A 414 -13.71 11.56 -20.48
CA ILE A 414 -14.11 10.17 -20.66
C ILE A 414 -15.49 9.85 -20.06
N TYR A 415 -15.89 10.49 -18.97
CA TYR A 415 -17.19 10.21 -18.33
C TYR A 415 -18.35 10.73 -19.16
N GLU A 416 -18.21 11.94 -19.71
CA GLU A 416 -19.14 12.56 -20.63
C GLU A 416 -19.20 11.77 -21.94
N ALA A 417 -18.06 11.32 -22.48
CA ALA A 417 -18.01 10.49 -23.67
C ALA A 417 -18.65 9.11 -23.45
N SER A 418 -18.39 8.45 -22.32
CA SER A 418 -19.05 7.19 -21.95
C SER A 418 -20.56 7.37 -21.84
N ALA A 419 -21.03 8.44 -21.21
CA ALA A 419 -22.46 8.76 -21.14
C ALA A 419 -23.05 8.99 -22.55
N SER A 420 -22.37 9.75 -23.40
CA SER A 420 -22.76 9.99 -24.79
C SER A 420 -22.93 8.68 -25.56
N GLN A 421 -21.95 7.77 -25.49
CA GLN A 421 -21.98 6.46 -26.15
C GLN A 421 -23.07 5.54 -25.61
N MET A 422 -23.32 5.55 -24.29
CA MET A 422 -24.32 4.68 -23.65
C MET A 422 -25.76 5.12 -23.94
N PHE A 423 -26.01 6.43 -23.99
CA PHE A 423 -27.36 6.99 -24.07
C PHE A 423 -27.70 7.62 -25.43
N GLY A 424 -26.73 7.72 -26.35
CA GLY A 424 -26.95 8.28 -27.69
C GLY A 424 -27.15 9.80 -27.68
N VAL A 425 -26.63 10.49 -26.67
CA VAL A 425 -26.77 11.94 -26.49
C VAL A 425 -25.50 12.65 -26.98
N PRO A 426 -25.58 13.73 -27.77
CA PRO A 426 -24.41 14.49 -28.19
C PRO A 426 -23.55 14.97 -27.00
N LEU A 427 -22.24 14.79 -27.09
CA LEU A 427 -21.28 15.14 -26.03
C LEU A 427 -21.40 16.60 -25.56
N GLU A 428 -21.62 17.53 -26.50
CA GLU A 428 -21.76 18.97 -26.26
C GLU A 428 -22.94 19.32 -25.34
N LEU A 429 -23.93 18.42 -25.24
CA LEU A 429 -25.08 18.59 -24.35
C LEU A 429 -24.77 18.14 -22.91
N ILE A 430 -23.78 17.27 -22.71
CA ILE A 430 -23.41 16.74 -21.39
C ILE A 430 -22.42 17.71 -20.72
N LYS A 431 -22.90 18.93 -20.44
CA LYS A 431 -22.14 20.00 -19.79
C LYS A 431 -22.95 20.68 -18.69
N LYS A 432 -22.26 21.21 -17.68
CA LYS A 432 -22.90 21.89 -16.54
C LYS A 432 -23.82 23.00 -17.05
N GLY A 433 -25.07 23.01 -16.56
CA GLY A 433 -26.11 23.95 -16.99
C GLY A 433 -27.15 23.34 -17.96
N ASN A 434 -26.87 22.18 -18.54
CA ASN A 434 -27.82 21.44 -19.38
C ASN A 434 -28.51 20.30 -18.60
N PRO A 435 -29.76 19.93 -18.93
CA PRO A 435 -30.45 18.79 -18.33
C PRO A 435 -29.68 17.46 -18.47
N GLU A 436 -29.01 17.25 -19.60
CA GLU A 436 -28.29 16.02 -19.92
C GLU A 436 -27.02 15.81 -19.07
N TYR A 437 -26.59 16.84 -18.32
CA TYR A 437 -25.40 16.74 -17.46
C TYR A 437 -25.54 15.67 -16.38
N GLU A 438 -26.76 15.33 -15.96
CA GLU A 438 -27.02 14.23 -15.01
C GLU A 438 -26.49 12.88 -15.52
N LEU A 439 -26.47 12.67 -16.85
CA LEU A 439 -25.95 11.45 -17.46
C LEU A 439 -24.45 11.25 -17.24
N ARG A 440 -23.69 12.34 -17.01
CA ARG A 440 -22.27 12.28 -16.69
C ARG A 440 -22.00 11.38 -15.49
N GLN A 441 -22.87 11.45 -14.46
CA GLN A 441 -22.70 10.64 -13.27
C GLN A 441 -22.92 9.15 -13.57
N LYS A 442 -23.92 8.82 -14.41
CA LYS A 442 -24.14 7.44 -14.90
C LYS A 442 -22.92 6.94 -15.68
N GLY A 443 -22.37 7.76 -16.57
CA GLY A 443 -21.14 7.46 -17.30
C GLY A 443 -19.94 7.23 -16.39
N LYS A 444 -19.74 8.07 -15.37
CA LYS A 444 -18.66 7.92 -14.38
C LYS A 444 -18.73 6.63 -13.58
N VAL A 445 -19.90 6.32 -13.02
CA VAL A 445 -20.07 5.10 -12.20
C VAL A 445 -19.88 3.85 -13.07
N ALA A 446 -20.41 3.85 -14.30
CA ALA A 446 -20.23 2.76 -15.25
C ALA A 446 -18.74 2.56 -15.63
N GLU A 447 -18.03 3.65 -15.90
CA GLU A 447 -16.61 3.62 -16.25
C GLU A 447 -15.74 2.95 -15.17
N LEU A 448 -15.99 3.30 -13.91
CA LEU A 448 -15.22 2.79 -12.78
C LEU A 448 -15.60 1.35 -12.39
N ALA A 449 -16.86 0.96 -12.58
CA ALA A 449 -17.36 -0.34 -12.11
C ALA A 449 -17.25 -1.47 -13.14
N LEU A 450 -17.40 -1.16 -14.42
CA LEU A 450 -17.71 -2.19 -15.43
C LEU A 450 -16.51 -2.64 -16.26
N GLY A 451 -15.40 -1.90 -16.22
CA GLY A 451 -14.17 -2.19 -16.97
C GLY A 451 -13.58 -3.59 -16.75
N TYR A 452 -13.91 -4.24 -15.63
CA TYR A 452 -13.36 -5.54 -15.25
C TYR A 452 -14.46 -6.60 -15.04
N GLN A 453 -15.45 -6.61 -15.94
CA GLN A 453 -16.59 -7.54 -15.93
C GLN A 453 -17.53 -7.34 -14.72
N GLY A 454 -17.55 -6.13 -14.15
CA GLY A 454 -18.52 -5.76 -13.12
C GLY A 454 -19.97 -5.91 -13.58
N GLY A 455 -20.86 -6.14 -12.61
CA GLY A 455 -22.31 -6.14 -12.78
C GLY A 455 -22.99 -5.16 -11.81
N SER A 456 -24.28 -5.34 -11.55
CA SER A 456 -25.04 -4.45 -10.66
C SER A 456 -24.42 -4.31 -9.27
N GLY A 457 -23.90 -5.40 -8.69
CA GLY A 457 -23.20 -5.34 -7.40
C GLY A 457 -21.97 -4.41 -7.40
N ALA A 458 -21.21 -4.36 -8.50
CA ALA A 458 -20.06 -3.46 -8.63
C ALA A 458 -20.50 -1.99 -8.76
N LEU A 459 -21.61 -1.74 -9.46
CA LEU A 459 -22.22 -0.40 -9.53
C LEU A 459 -22.68 0.08 -8.15
N ILE A 460 -23.35 -0.79 -7.38
CA ILE A 460 -23.79 -0.49 -6.02
C ILE A 460 -22.59 -0.14 -5.12
N GLN A 461 -21.52 -0.95 -5.17
CA GLN A 461 -20.28 -0.69 -4.42
C GLN A 461 -19.60 0.64 -4.82
N MET A 462 -19.72 1.06 -6.08
CA MET A 462 -19.26 2.37 -6.56
C MET A 462 -20.22 3.52 -6.23
N GLY A 463 -21.26 3.26 -5.44
CA GLY A 463 -22.20 4.25 -4.94
C GLY A 463 -23.30 4.62 -5.93
N ALA A 464 -23.67 3.72 -6.86
CA ALA A 464 -24.75 3.99 -7.81
C ALA A 464 -26.03 4.49 -7.13
N LEU A 465 -26.48 3.80 -6.08
CA LEU A 465 -27.71 4.14 -5.35
C LEU A 465 -27.61 5.49 -4.64
N ASN A 466 -26.48 5.74 -3.98
CA ASN A 466 -26.19 7.01 -3.29
C ASN A 466 -26.09 8.20 -4.26
N ASN A 467 -25.88 7.94 -5.55
CA ASN A 467 -25.85 8.96 -6.60
C ASN A 467 -27.17 9.07 -7.38
N GLY A 468 -28.27 8.52 -6.85
CA GLY A 468 -29.62 8.68 -7.39
C GLY A 468 -30.01 7.69 -8.49
N LEU A 469 -29.25 6.60 -8.70
CA LEU A 469 -29.66 5.50 -9.59
C LEU A 469 -30.56 4.53 -8.84
N SER A 470 -31.62 4.03 -9.48
CA SER A 470 -32.42 2.93 -8.91
C SER A 470 -31.81 1.56 -9.22
N GLU A 471 -32.13 0.54 -8.41
CA GLU A 471 -31.68 -0.84 -8.66
C GLU A 471 -32.16 -1.38 -10.01
N ASP A 472 -33.38 -1.01 -10.42
CA ASP A 472 -33.99 -1.44 -11.69
C ASP A 472 -33.26 -0.89 -12.92
N GLU A 473 -32.57 0.26 -12.81
CA GLU A 473 -31.79 0.84 -13.89
C GLU A 473 -30.42 0.16 -14.09
N LEU A 474 -29.88 -0.51 -13.07
CA LEU A 474 -28.51 -1.03 -13.09
C LEU A 474 -28.26 -2.07 -14.20
N PRO A 475 -29.15 -3.06 -14.45
CA PRO A 475 -28.95 -4.02 -15.53
C PRO A 475 -28.88 -3.36 -16.91
N ASP A 476 -29.67 -2.31 -17.15
CA ASP A 476 -29.65 -1.57 -18.42
C ASP A 476 -28.32 -0.81 -18.59
N ILE A 477 -27.83 -0.16 -17.53
CA ILE A 477 -26.51 0.49 -17.51
C ILE A 477 -25.40 -0.50 -17.88
N VAL A 478 -25.40 -1.69 -17.26
CA VAL A 478 -24.43 -2.76 -17.57
C VAL A 478 -24.50 -3.13 -19.05
N ARG A 479 -25.71 -3.35 -19.58
CA ARG A 479 -25.93 -3.74 -20.99
C ARG A 479 -25.46 -2.66 -21.97
N ARG A 480 -25.79 -1.38 -21.71
CA ARG A 480 -25.39 -0.24 -22.56
C ARG A 480 -23.88 -0.04 -22.58
N TRP A 481 -23.25 -0.12 -21.41
CA TRP A 481 -21.80 -0.01 -21.31
C TRP A 481 -21.12 -1.15 -22.07
N ARG A 482 -21.54 -2.42 -21.87
CA ARG A 482 -20.95 -3.55 -22.61
C ARG A 482 -21.16 -3.43 -24.12
N SER A 483 -22.32 -2.95 -24.55
CA SER A 483 -22.63 -2.73 -25.97
C SER A 483 -21.78 -1.65 -26.63
N SER A 484 -21.39 -0.60 -25.87
CA SER A 484 -20.51 0.48 -26.34
C SER A 484 -19.02 0.16 -26.19
N ASN A 485 -18.66 -0.91 -25.48
CA ASN A 485 -17.29 -1.27 -25.12
C ASN A 485 -16.93 -2.70 -25.53
N LYS A 486 -17.29 -3.06 -26.75
CA LYS A 486 -17.19 -4.45 -27.24
C LYS A 486 -15.76 -4.98 -27.19
N ARG A 487 -14.75 -4.14 -27.46
CA ARG A 487 -13.34 -4.60 -27.47
C ARG A 487 -12.85 -4.88 -26.06
N ILE A 488 -13.31 -4.11 -25.08
CA ILE A 488 -13.01 -4.38 -23.66
C ILE A 488 -13.71 -5.66 -23.21
N VAL A 489 -14.97 -5.88 -23.60
CA VAL A 489 -15.68 -7.14 -23.31
C VAL A 489 -14.98 -8.34 -23.95
N ASP A 490 -14.58 -8.23 -25.21
CA ASP A 490 -13.82 -9.25 -25.94
C ASP A 490 -12.49 -9.55 -25.24
N LEU A 491 -11.82 -8.54 -24.69
CA LEU A 491 -10.56 -8.68 -23.95
C LEU A 491 -10.74 -9.63 -22.76
N TRP A 492 -11.78 -9.47 -21.94
CA TRP A 492 -12.00 -10.31 -20.74
C TRP A 492 -12.04 -11.80 -21.10
N TYR A 493 -12.86 -12.14 -22.10
CA TYR A 493 -13.01 -13.51 -22.56
C TYR A 493 -11.76 -14.03 -23.28
N SER A 494 -11.07 -13.17 -24.03
CA SER A 494 -9.82 -13.54 -24.70
C SER A 494 -8.73 -13.93 -23.70
N LEU A 495 -8.60 -13.18 -22.61
CA LEU A 495 -7.63 -13.46 -21.55
C LEU A 495 -7.99 -14.73 -20.77
N GLU A 496 -9.27 -14.94 -20.45
CA GLU A 496 -9.75 -16.16 -19.82
C GLU A 496 -9.48 -17.39 -20.69
N ASN A 497 -9.84 -17.33 -21.98
CA ASN A 497 -9.63 -18.41 -22.93
C ASN A 497 -8.14 -18.72 -23.12
N ALA A 498 -7.27 -17.72 -23.16
CA ALA A 498 -5.82 -17.91 -23.23
C ALA A 498 -5.30 -18.66 -22.00
N ALA A 499 -5.70 -18.25 -20.80
CA ALA A 499 -5.29 -18.91 -19.56
C ALA A 499 -5.82 -20.36 -19.47
N LEU A 500 -7.07 -20.60 -19.83
CA LEU A 500 -7.65 -21.94 -19.89
C LEU A 500 -6.92 -22.83 -20.91
N ALA A 501 -6.61 -22.32 -22.10
CA ALA A 501 -5.87 -23.05 -23.13
C ALA A 501 -4.47 -23.45 -22.64
N VAL A 502 -3.75 -22.56 -21.97
CA VAL A 502 -2.44 -22.86 -21.36
C VAL A 502 -2.56 -23.95 -20.30
N LEU A 503 -3.57 -23.90 -19.42
CA LEU A 503 -3.73 -24.90 -18.36
C LEU A 503 -4.16 -26.27 -18.89
N ARG A 504 -4.93 -26.32 -19.98
CA ARG A 504 -5.36 -27.57 -20.61
C ARG A 504 -4.26 -28.22 -21.46
N THR A 505 -3.46 -27.42 -22.16
CA THR A 505 -2.53 -27.94 -23.18
C THR A 505 -1.05 -27.85 -22.79
N GLY A 506 -0.71 -26.98 -21.83
CA GLY A 506 0.66 -26.61 -21.50
C GLY A 506 1.35 -25.73 -22.54
N GLN A 507 0.72 -25.45 -23.69
CA GLN A 507 1.30 -24.63 -24.75
C GLN A 507 1.12 -23.13 -24.44
N PRO A 508 2.16 -22.29 -24.61
CA PRO A 508 2.03 -20.84 -24.46
C PRO A 508 1.04 -20.23 -25.45
N VAL A 509 0.30 -19.20 -25.01
CA VAL A 509 -0.70 -18.50 -25.83
C VAL A 509 -0.43 -16.99 -25.81
N GLY A 510 -0.23 -16.42 -26.99
CA GLY A 510 -0.14 -14.97 -27.19
C GLY A 510 -1.50 -14.33 -27.39
N VAL A 511 -1.79 -13.24 -26.69
CA VAL A 511 -3.06 -12.50 -26.81
C VAL A 511 -2.84 -11.02 -26.50
N LYS A 512 -3.22 -10.12 -27.41
CA LYS A 512 -3.20 -8.66 -27.20
C LYS A 512 -1.85 -8.12 -26.67
N GLY A 513 -0.74 -8.62 -27.21
CA GLY A 513 0.61 -8.22 -26.78
C GLY A 513 1.09 -8.84 -25.46
N LEU A 514 0.34 -9.78 -24.90
CA LEU A 514 0.66 -10.56 -23.71
C LEU A 514 1.02 -12.00 -24.10
N LEU A 515 1.85 -12.65 -23.29
CA LEU A 515 2.13 -14.08 -23.43
C LEU A 515 1.75 -14.82 -22.14
N PHE A 516 0.76 -15.69 -22.22
CA PHE A 516 0.42 -16.62 -21.16
C PHE A 516 1.24 -17.89 -21.32
N ALA A 517 1.84 -18.37 -20.25
CA ALA A 517 2.64 -19.60 -20.26
C ALA A 517 2.51 -20.38 -18.95
N ARG A 518 2.72 -21.69 -19.02
CA ARG A 518 2.92 -22.53 -17.83
C ARG A 518 4.40 -22.76 -17.64
N GLU A 519 4.95 -22.30 -16.52
CA GLU A 519 6.37 -22.41 -16.20
C GLU A 519 6.53 -23.23 -14.91
N SER A 520 7.37 -24.26 -14.95
CA SER A 520 7.52 -25.17 -13.82
C SER A 520 8.98 -25.50 -13.51
N ASP A 521 9.24 -25.75 -12.24
CA ASP A 521 10.45 -26.36 -11.74
C ASP A 521 10.05 -27.56 -10.88
N ILE A 522 9.97 -28.72 -11.53
CA ILE A 522 9.54 -29.98 -10.92
C ILE A 522 10.42 -30.35 -9.72
N GLN A 523 11.74 -30.08 -9.80
CA GLN A 523 12.68 -30.42 -8.73
C GLN A 523 12.38 -29.68 -7.42
N ASN A 524 11.92 -28.43 -7.53
CA ASN A 524 11.57 -27.60 -6.37
C ASN A 524 10.05 -27.52 -6.11
N GLY A 525 9.24 -28.28 -6.84
CA GLY A 525 7.78 -28.32 -6.70
C GLY A 525 7.10 -26.99 -7.06
N LEU A 526 7.68 -26.24 -7.99
CA LEU A 526 7.14 -24.97 -8.48
C LEU A 526 6.40 -25.18 -9.79
N ASP A 527 5.23 -24.56 -9.90
CA ASP A 527 4.39 -24.58 -11.09
C ASP A 527 3.62 -23.27 -11.10
N PHE A 528 3.66 -22.56 -12.23
CA PHE A 528 3.07 -21.23 -12.36
C PHE A 528 2.32 -21.13 -13.66
N LEU A 529 1.14 -20.51 -13.60
CA LEU A 529 0.60 -19.80 -14.75
C LEU A 529 1.22 -18.40 -14.72
N THR A 530 1.82 -17.98 -15.82
CA THR A 530 2.46 -16.68 -15.94
C THR A 530 1.81 -15.84 -17.02
N VAL A 531 1.89 -14.51 -16.86
CA VAL A 531 1.52 -13.54 -17.89
C VAL A 531 2.70 -12.60 -18.08
N LEU A 532 3.39 -12.71 -19.21
CA LEU A 532 4.41 -11.75 -19.62
C LEU A 532 3.73 -10.49 -20.15
N LEU A 533 4.02 -9.36 -19.50
CA LEU A 533 3.53 -8.03 -19.85
C LEU A 533 4.42 -7.39 -20.93
N PRO A 534 3.94 -6.38 -21.65
CA PRO A 534 4.73 -5.67 -22.66
C PRO A 534 6.00 -5.03 -22.09
N SER A 535 6.00 -4.65 -20.81
CA SER A 535 7.17 -4.15 -20.07
C SER A 535 8.29 -5.19 -19.87
N GLY A 536 8.05 -6.46 -20.20
CA GLY A 536 8.97 -7.58 -19.94
C GLY A 536 8.82 -8.19 -18.54
N ARG A 537 8.00 -7.59 -17.67
CA ARG A 537 7.68 -8.13 -16.34
C ARG A 537 6.66 -9.26 -16.43
N LYS A 538 6.72 -10.23 -15.51
CA LYS A 538 5.73 -11.32 -15.41
C LYS A 538 4.83 -11.18 -14.19
N LEU A 539 3.57 -11.58 -14.35
CA LEU A 539 2.66 -11.92 -13.26
C LEU A 539 2.70 -13.43 -13.00
N TYR A 540 2.70 -13.86 -11.74
CA TYR A 540 2.83 -15.27 -11.36
C TYR A 540 1.63 -15.78 -10.55
N TYR A 541 0.95 -16.80 -11.05
CA TYR A 541 -0.15 -17.52 -10.38
C TYR A 541 0.37 -18.90 -9.94
N ALA A 542 0.70 -19.02 -8.65
CA ALA A 542 1.35 -20.20 -8.09
C ALA A 542 0.40 -21.41 -8.03
N LYS A 543 0.91 -22.59 -8.41
CA LYS A 543 0.22 -23.88 -8.38
C LYS A 543 -1.18 -23.81 -9.02
N PRO A 544 -1.27 -23.40 -10.31
CA PRO A 544 -2.56 -23.25 -10.97
C PRO A 544 -3.21 -24.60 -11.25
N PHE A 545 -4.54 -24.66 -11.22
CA PHE A 545 -5.32 -25.84 -11.59
C PHE A 545 -6.73 -25.44 -12.07
N LEU A 546 -7.41 -26.34 -12.76
CA LEU A 546 -8.81 -26.17 -13.17
C LEU A 546 -9.72 -26.87 -12.16
N ALA A 547 -10.80 -26.20 -11.77
CA ALA A 547 -11.87 -26.75 -10.94
C ALA A 547 -13.17 -25.99 -11.21
N GLU A 548 -14.28 -26.49 -10.70
CA GLU A 548 -15.55 -25.76 -10.76
C GLU A 548 -15.54 -24.57 -9.79
N ASN A 549 -16.06 -23.43 -10.24
CA ASN A 549 -16.35 -22.28 -9.39
C ASN A 549 -17.70 -22.45 -8.66
N ASP A 550 -18.03 -21.45 -7.83
CA ASP A 550 -19.28 -21.42 -7.05
C ASP A 550 -20.56 -21.42 -7.91
N PHE A 551 -20.43 -21.25 -9.24
CA PHE A 551 -21.53 -21.29 -10.21
C PHE A 551 -21.55 -22.58 -11.04
N GLY A 552 -20.78 -23.61 -10.66
CA GLY A 552 -20.72 -24.89 -11.37
C GLY A 552 -20.09 -24.80 -12.77
N LYS A 553 -19.27 -23.78 -13.02
CA LYS A 553 -18.53 -23.63 -14.28
C LYS A 553 -17.04 -23.88 -14.05
N GLU A 554 -16.39 -24.52 -15.01
CA GLU A 554 -14.93 -24.65 -14.98
C GLU A 554 -14.27 -23.27 -14.92
N ALA A 555 -13.36 -23.10 -13.97
CA ALA A 555 -12.64 -21.87 -13.71
C ALA A 555 -11.17 -22.13 -13.39
N ILE A 556 -10.39 -21.06 -13.41
CA ILE A 556 -8.98 -21.10 -13.08
C ILE A 556 -8.83 -20.90 -11.58
N HIS A 557 -8.15 -21.83 -10.91
CA HIS A 557 -7.79 -21.71 -9.51
C HIS A 557 -6.27 -21.68 -9.37
N TYR A 558 -5.79 -21.02 -8.32
CA TYR A 558 -4.37 -20.97 -8.00
C TYR A 558 -4.21 -20.79 -6.48
N TRP A 559 -2.99 -20.97 -5.99
CA TRP A 559 -2.65 -20.68 -4.60
C TRP A 559 -2.18 -19.24 -4.46
N GLY A 560 -2.83 -18.52 -3.56
CA GLY A 560 -2.60 -17.11 -3.36
C GLY A 560 -2.91 -16.68 -1.93
N MET A 561 -2.67 -15.40 -1.66
CA MET A 561 -3.11 -14.78 -0.43
C MET A 561 -4.60 -14.43 -0.53
N ASP A 562 -5.42 -15.06 0.31
CA ASP A 562 -6.82 -14.69 0.45
C ASP A 562 -6.95 -13.28 1.03
N GLN A 563 -7.71 -12.41 0.36
CA GLN A 563 -7.80 -11.00 0.74
C GLN A 563 -8.54 -10.78 2.05
N THR A 564 -9.40 -11.71 2.45
CA THR A 564 -10.24 -11.62 3.66
C THR A 564 -9.54 -12.27 4.84
N THR A 565 -9.15 -13.54 4.70
CA THR A 565 -8.55 -14.32 5.79
C THR A 565 -7.06 -14.05 5.98
N LYS A 566 -6.40 -13.44 5.00
CA LYS A 566 -4.94 -13.22 4.96
C LYS A 566 -4.15 -14.53 5.13
N LYS A 567 -4.72 -15.63 4.65
CA LYS A 567 -4.08 -16.96 4.63
C LYS A 567 -3.69 -17.35 3.21
N TRP A 568 -2.64 -18.16 3.10
CA TRP A 568 -2.28 -18.81 1.85
C TRP A 568 -3.28 -19.94 1.57
N SER A 569 -4.10 -19.78 0.53
CA SER A 569 -5.20 -20.69 0.23
C SER A 569 -5.45 -20.78 -1.28
N LYS A 570 -6.40 -21.64 -1.67
CA LYS A 570 -6.90 -21.71 -3.04
C LYS A 570 -7.80 -20.51 -3.32
N VAL A 571 -7.54 -19.81 -4.42
CA VAL A 571 -8.30 -18.65 -4.88
C VAL A 571 -8.75 -18.91 -6.32
N SER A 572 -9.99 -18.58 -6.65
CA SER A 572 -10.51 -18.63 -8.02
C SER A 572 -10.25 -17.32 -8.76
N THR A 573 -10.07 -17.38 -10.07
CA THR A 573 -9.99 -16.20 -10.95
C THR A 573 -10.73 -16.48 -12.26
N TYR A 574 -11.08 -15.39 -12.94
CA TYR A 574 -11.84 -15.39 -14.19
C TYR A 574 -11.36 -14.22 -15.07
N GLY A 575 -11.89 -14.11 -16.29
CA GLY A 575 -11.49 -13.10 -17.29
C GLY A 575 -11.42 -11.66 -16.78
N GLY A 576 -12.47 -11.18 -16.12
CA GLY A 576 -12.50 -9.83 -15.52
C GLY A 576 -11.39 -9.62 -14.49
N LYS A 577 -11.16 -10.58 -13.59
CA LYS A 577 -10.10 -10.46 -12.57
C LYS A 577 -8.69 -10.56 -13.16
N LEU A 578 -8.48 -11.38 -14.19
CA LEU A 578 -7.22 -11.40 -14.94
C LEU A 578 -6.98 -10.04 -15.61
N THR A 579 -8.01 -9.48 -16.24
CA THR A 579 -7.96 -8.15 -16.89
C THR A 579 -7.57 -7.06 -15.89
N GLU A 580 -8.25 -7.01 -14.73
CA GLU A 580 -7.93 -6.05 -13.66
C GLU A 580 -6.47 -6.15 -13.23
N ASN A 581 -5.99 -7.37 -12.96
CA ASN A 581 -4.60 -7.58 -12.53
C ASN A 581 -3.60 -7.09 -13.59
N ILE A 582 -3.85 -7.38 -14.88
CA ILE A 582 -2.98 -6.99 -15.99
C ILE A 582 -2.99 -5.48 -16.19
N VAL A 583 -4.17 -4.85 -16.17
CA VAL A 583 -4.31 -3.40 -16.34
C VAL A 583 -3.63 -2.64 -15.20
N GLN A 584 -3.88 -3.04 -13.95
CA GLN A 584 -3.22 -2.45 -12.78
C GLN A 584 -1.70 -2.65 -12.81
N ALA A 585 -1.24 -3.80 -13.30
CA ALA A 585 0.18 -4.10 -13.44
C ALA A 585 0.85 -3.22 -14.50
N ILE A 586 0.22 -3.03 -15.65
CA ILE A 586 0.73 -2.15 -16.72
C ILE A 586 0.71 -0.68 -16.28
N ALA A 587 -0.36 -0.22 -15.60
CA ALA A 587 -0.43 1.13 -15.05
C ALA A 587 0.71 1.39 -14.05
N ARG A 588 0.96 0.42 -13.16
CA ARG A 588 2.11 0.45 -12.24
C ARG A 588 3.44 0.51 -12.98
N ASP A 589 3.60 -0.22 -14.08
CA ASP A 589 4.84 -0.20 -14.87
C ASP A 589 5.05 1.16 -15.57
N CYS A 590 3.98 1.86 -15.95
CA CYS A 590 4.06 3.24 -16.44
C CYS A 590 4.51 4.21 -15.33
N LEU A 591 3.99 4.05 -14.11
CA LEU A 591 4.46 4.82 -12.95
C LEU A 591 5.92 4.52 -12.63
N ALA A 592 6.34 3.25 -12.68
CA ALA A 592 7.73 2.86 -12.44
C ALA A 592 8.70 3.53 -13.41
N GLU A 593 8.36 3.56 -14.71
CA GLU A 593 9.12 4.25 -15.74
C GLU A 593 9.19 5.76 -15.46
N THR A 594 8.08 6.34 -15.03
CA THR A 594 7.97 7.76 -14.70
C THR A 594 8.82 8.15 -13.49
N LEU A 595 8.79 7.35 -12.42
CA LEU A 595 9.63 7.57 -11.24
C LEU A 595 11.13 7.57 -11.62
N LYS A 596 11.55 6.66 -12.51
CA LYS A 596 12.93 6.63 -13.03
C LYS A 596 13.27 7.89 -13.84
N ARG A 597 12.38 8.33 -14.72
CA ARG A 597 12.59 9.54 -15.54
C ARG A 597 12.69 10.80 -14.69
N LEU A 598 11.85 10.91 -13.66
CA LEU A 598 11.89 12.02 -12.70
C LEU A 598 13.21 12.04 -11.93
N GLU A 599 13.64 10.88 -11.42
CA GLU A 599 14.92 10.73 -10.73
C GLU A 599 16.11 11.13 -11.62
N ILE A 600 16.16 10.64 -12.86
CA ILE A 600 17.20 10.99 -13.85
C ILE A 600 17.18 12.49 -14.18
N SER A 601 16.00 13.10 -14.17
CA SER A 601 15.83 14.53 -14.44
C SER A 601 16.14 15.43 -13.24
N GLY A 602 16.58 14.85 -12.11
CA GLY A 602 16.92 15.57 -10.88
C GLY A 602 15.74 15.94 -10.00
N TYR A 603 14.55 15.37 -10.24
CA TYR A 603 13.38 15.57 -9.38
C TYR A 603 13.31 14.51 -8.28
N GLU A 604 13.48 14.95 -7.04
CA GLU A 604 13.46 14.06 -5.88
C GLU A 604 12.03 13.70 -5.47
N THR A 605 11.64 12.45 -5.72
CA THR A 605 10.38 11.91 -5.20
C THR A 605 10.51 11.60 -3.71
N VAL A 606 9.62 12.17 -2.89
CA VAL A 606 9.59 11.96 -1.42
C VAL A 606 8.52 10.96 -0.98
N MET A 607 7.44 10.86 -1.76
CA MET A 607 6.43 9.82 -1.66
C MET A 607 5.60 9.79 -2.96
N HIS A 608 4.82 8.74 -3.14
CA HIS A 608 3.87 8.63 -4.23
C HIS A 608 2.61 7.89 -3.74
N ILE A 609 1.45 8.26 -4.27
CA ILE A 609 0.13 7.80 -3.82
C ILE A 609 -0.66 7.32 -5.03
N HIS A 610 -0.91 6.01 -5.12
CA HIS A 610 -1.54 5.41 -6.29
C HIS A 610 -0.75 5.73 -7.57
N ASP A 611 -1.25 6.63 -8.42
CA ASP A 611 -0.65 7.04 -9.68
C ASP A 611 -0.07 8.49 -9.62
N GLU A 612 -0.05 9.07 -8.41
CA GLU A 612 0.39 10.43 -8.09
C GLU A 612 1.82 10.42 -7.52
N VAL A 613 2.68 11.32 -8.01
CA VAL A 613 4.00 11.59 -7.47
C VAL A 613 3.99 12.87 -6.64
N VAL A 614 4.75 12.88 -5.55
CA VAL A 614 4.97 14.06 -4.71
C VAL A 614 6.47 14.35 -4.67
N LEU A 615 6.85 15.51 -5.21
CA LEU A 615 8.24 15.95 -5.36
C LEU A 615 8.51 17.10 -4.38
N ASP A 616 9.67 17.10 -3.73
CA ASP A 616 10.13 18.16 -2.82
C ASP A 616 11.20 18.99 -3.54
N VAL A 617 10.81 20.11 -4.15
CA VAL A 617 11.61 20.81 -5.16
C VAL A 617 11.98 22.22 -4.69
N PRO A 618 13.23 22.68 -4.85
CA PRO A 618 13.58 24.08 -4.60
C PRO A 618 12.64 25.03 -5.35
N VAL A 619 12.14 26.07 -4.69
CA VAL A 619 11.11 26.98 -5.24
C VAL A 619 11.50 27.53 -6.62
N GLN A 620 12.79 27.79 -6.84
CA GLN A 620 13.34 28.35 -8.09
C GLN A 620 13.37 27.34 -9.25
N LEU A 621 13.25 26.04 -8.97
CA LEU A 621 13.31 24.95 -9.94
C LEU A 621 11.95 24.26 -10.13
N ALA A 622 10.91 24.74 -9.45
CA ALA A 622 9.57 24.17 -9.52
C ALA A 622 8.94 24.48 -10.89
N ASP A 623 8.73 23.43 -11.69
CA ASP A 623 8.21 23.52 -13.06
C ASP A 623 7.21 22.39 -13.28
N LEU A 624 5.92 22.72 -13.12
CA LEU A 624 4.83 21.75 -13.23
C LEU A 624 4.67 21.22 -14.65
N ASP A 625 4.77 22.09 -15.66
CA ASP A 625 4.59 21.71 -17.06
C ASP A 625 5.67 20.73 -17.50
N LYS A 626 6.91 20.95 -17.07
CA LYS A 626 8.01 20.02 -17.34
C LYS A 626 7.79 18.67 -16.65
N VAL A 627 7.32 18.64 -15.40
CA VAL A 627 7.01 17.38 -14.71
C VAL A 627 5.86 16.64 -15.40
N ALA A 628 4.77 17.33 -15.72
CA ALA A 628 3.63 16.76 -16.44
C ALA A 628 4.06 16.21 -17.82
N ALA A 629 4.94 16.92 -18.54
CA ALA A 629 5.52 16.44 -19.80
C ALA A 629 6.40 15.19 -19.62
N ILE A 630 7.18 15.09 -18.54
CA ILE A 630 7.97 13.89 -18.23
C ILE A 630 7.05 12.69 -17.95
N MET A 631 5.98 12.89 -17.18
CA MET A 631 5.01 11.83 -16.87
C MET A 631 4.22 11.40 -18.11
N GLY A 632 3.79 12.36 -18.94
CA GLY A 632 3.07 12.12 -20.19
C GLY A 632 3.92 11.58 -21.33
N HIS A 633 5.25 11.50 -21.17
CA HIS A 633 6.14 11.06 -22.24
C HIS A 633 5.84 9.60 -22.64
N PRO A 634 5.75 9.28 -23.95
CA PRO A 634 5.47 7.93 -24.41
C PRO A 634 6.41 6.87 -23.81
N VAL A 635 5.89 5.67 -23.58
CA VAL A 635 6.65 4.55 -23.06
C VAL A 635 6.99 3.61 -24.20
N ALA A 636 8.28 3.30 -24.39
CA ALA A 636 8.78 2.59 -25.57
C ALA A 636 8.12 1.20 -25.78
N TRP A 637 7.84 0.50 -24.68
CA TRP A 637 7.19 -0.82 -24.72
C TRP A 637 5.65 -0.76 -24.83
N ALA A 638 5.05 0.43 -24.72
CA ALA A 638 3.61 0.67 -24.87
C ALA A 638 3.32 1.73 -25.96
N PRO A 639 3.68 1.45 -27.23
CA PRO A 639 3.45 2.40 -28.31
C PRO A 639 1.95 2.69 -28.45
N GLY A 640 1.61 3.98 -28.58
CA GLY A 640 0.22 4.43 -28.75
C GLY A 640 -0.64 4.44 -27.48
N LEU A 641 -0.09 4.12 -26.30
CA LEU A 641 -0.79 4.35 -25.04
C LEU A 641 -0.79 5.86 -24.73
N PRO A 642 -1.95 6.54 -24.72
CA PRO A 642 -1.97 7.98 -24.50
C PRO A 642 -1.80 8.27 -23.01
N LEU A 643 -0.58 8.59 -22.57
CA LEU A 643 -0.32 9.04 -21.20
C LEU A 643 -0.56 10.55 -21.09
N ASN A 644 -1.17 10.97 -19.98
CA ASN A 644 -1.30 12.37 -19.63
C ASN A 644 -1.25 12.51 -18.12
N ALA A 645 -0.70 13.62 -17.65
CA ALA A 645 -0.64 13.95 -16.24
C ALA A 645 -1.11 15.38 -16.01
N ASP A 646 -1.66 15.61 -14.84
CA ASP A 646 -2.04 16.93 -14.36
C ASP A 646 -1.51 17.10 -12.93
N GLY A 647 -1.50 18.31 -12.39
CA GLY A 647 -0.94 18.55 -11.08
C GLY A 647 -1.00 19.99 -10.62
N PHE A 648 -0.35 20.26 -9.50
CA PHE A 648 -0.29 21.58 -8.90
C PHE A 648 0.93 21.72 -8.00
N ILE A 649 1.28 22.97 -7.70
CA ILE A 649 2.35 23.33 -6.76
C ILE A 649 1.70 23.83 -5.47
N SER A 650 2.18 23.34 -4.32
CA SER A 650 1.61 23.72 -3.02
C SER A 650 2.65 23.76 -1.91
N ALA A 651 2.41 24.62 -0.91
CA ALA A 651 3.19 24.71 0.32
C ALA A 651 2.97 23.52 1.27
N TYR A 652 2.01 22.64 0.96
CA TYR A 652 1.72 21.43 1.71
C TYR A 652 0.93 20.43 0.87
N TYR A 653 0.99 19.16 1.24
CA TYR A 653 0.28 18.13 0.50
C TYR A 653 -1.23 18.28 0.71
N MET A 654 -1.96 18.29 -0.38
CA MET A 654 -3.42 18.31 -0.42
C MET A 654 -3.89 17.52 -1.64
N LYS A 655 -5.20 17.42 -1.84
CA LYS A 655 -5.76 16.95 -3.09
C LYS A 655 -6.61 18.05 -3.70
N ASP A 656 -6.45 18.26 -5.00
CA ASP A 656 -7.29 19.13 -5.81
C ASP A 656 -8.71 18.56 -5.99
#